data_AF-A0A7Y1UZY4-F1
#
_entry.id   AF-A0A7Y1UZY4-F1
#
_cell.length_a   1.000
_cell.length_b   1.000
_cell.length_c   1.000
_cell.angle_alpha   90.00
_cell.angle_beta   90.00
_cell.angle_gamma   90.00
#
_symmetry.space_group_name_H-M   'P 1'
#
loop_
_entity.id
_entity.type
_entity.pdbx_description
1 polymer ?
#
loop_
_entity_poly.entity_id
_entity_poly.type
_entity_poly.pdbx_seq_one_letter_code
_entity_poly.pdbx_strand_id
1 'polypeptide(L)'
;MNAIEQHALELKTFTIGSIIQRYFGALALVLLLYGCQEEHAILLLSQQDTSNTAFDELPSFFNKEDQFSIVSGQRYTLLEDSLLDYGAVILDGITFSQLDHFQLNTLRRFIYAGGTFIGVGLTMEAKDQYIAPEIFHTSIYKKGQAAGLQKVFGNGRISLVENSDSNIQWSKALSPILDDLREPNYDDIPLEELPPDHWFGVDTLTMFLDEPIELEVLPDGNVLFIERAGKVKICSTQDKSVETVAELAVISSQSNGLNGMALDPNYAENHWVYLSYLSTQDTSHQRISRFTFHQNHFNIKSEEVIMQIPIRKINGWHGTNSIEFDGRGNLYISMGDFTLQSKDISGYAQIDERPGHHQMDAQRTSANSNSYLGKILRIHPEEDGSYTIPETNLFSHHTDTTLPEIFAMGCRNPYRFTPDPRQDLLFIGDVGPDAWEDGEKGSRGFDELNIATSGSFYGWPYFVANNIPYRDFDYSDNQLGSFFNAGEPRNNSPNNTGIKRLSPPRPPVFYYPKGESQDFPYVGSGGANIMVGPKYYADDFPASTGFPQFFNEKVFLYDWVRNWILCLSFDDQHQVQEMVPFLSSHRFSKIIDMAFGPDGSLYVLEYGSSGYQANADAAIKRIRYTPNRPKPDHRVDLVDPKNLHAQLLPQKPGYENGRQLILSNPCMSCHHPTEKLVGPSFKQIASRYPNSKENIDFLSRKIIDGSTGNWPGNIIMPAHEKLTERDADYIVRYMLTFTN
;
A
#
# COMPACT_ATOMS: atom_id res chain seq x y z
N MET A 1 -21.74 -42.95 91.02
CA MET A 1 -20.76 -42.86 89.90
C MET A 1 -21.49 -42.20 88.75
N ASN A 2 -21.57 -40.87 88.81
CA ASN A 2 -20.80 -39.92 87.97
C ASN A 2 -21.54 -39.74 86.64
N ALA A 3 -22.07 -38.59 86.23
CA ALA A 3 -22.27 -37.24 86.73
C ALA A 3 -23.41 -36.69 85.83
N ILE A 4 -24.51 -36.16 86.37
CA ILE A 4 -24.75 -34.72 86.44
C ILE A 4 -24.64 -34.04 85.06
N GLU A 5 -25.81 -33.61 84.54
CA GLU A 5 -26.10 -32.27 83.98
C GLU A 5 -25.09 -31.69 82.96
N GLN A 6 -25.47 -31.20 81.77
CA GLN A 6 -26.45 -30.15 81.52
C GLN A 6 -26.46 -29.84 80.00
N HIS A 7 -27.65 -29.50 79.47
CA HIS A 7 -27.89 -28.73 78.22
C HIS A 7 -27.67 -29.41 76.85
N ALA A 8 -28.78 -29.84 76.23
CA ALA A 8 -29.15 -29.41 74.88
C ALA A 8 -30.67 -29.51 74.70
N LEU A 9 -31.28 -28.33 74.57
CA LEU A 9 -32.71 -28.03 74.52
C LEU A 9 -33.42 -28.63 73.29
N GLU A 10 -34.71 -28.91 73.49
CA GLU A 10 -35.75 -29.07 72.49
C GLU A 10 -35.83 -27.89 71.50
N LEU A 11 -36.15 -28.16 70.21
CA LEU A 11 -37.11 -27.37 69.41
C LEU A 11 -37.42 -28.00 68.03
N LYS A 12 -38.62 -28.60 67.96
CA LYS A 12 -39.65 -28.55 66.90
C LYS A 12 -39.25 -28.54 65.40
N THR A 13 -39.70 -29.60 64.74
CA THR A 13 -40.40 -29.64 63.43
C THR A 13 -40.69 -28.31 62.72
N PHE A 14 -40.11 -28.12 61.52
CA PHE A 14 -40.75 -27.40 60.41
C PHE A 14 -40.24 -27.98 59.07
N THR A 15 -41.14 -28.56 58.28
CA THR A 15 -40.87 -29.22 57.00
C THR A 15 -40.53 -28.20 55.90
N ILE A 16 -39.30 -28.28 55.38
CA ILE A 16 -38.68 -27.44 54.35
C ILE A 16 -39.36 -27.56 52.96
N GLY A 17 -40.19 -28.57 52.73
CA GLY A 17 -40.76 -28.86 51.40
C GLY A 17 -41.80 -27.87 50.86
N SER A 18 -42.56 -27.18 51.71
CA SER A 18 -43.66 -26.29 51.24
C SER A 18 -43.22 -24.85 50.93
N ILE A 19 -42.04 -24.46 51.38
CA ILE A 19 -41.44 -23.15 51.11
C ILE A 19 -40.77 -23.19 49.73
N ILE A 20 -40.02 -24.24 49.41
CA ILE A 20 -39.28 -24.35 48.14
C ILE A 20 -40.19 -24.30 46.90
N GLN A 21 -41.39 -24.90 46.96
CA GLN A 21 -42.34 -24.86 45.83
C GLN A 21 -43.03 -23.50 45.61
N ARG A 22 -43.25 -22.70 46.68
CA ARG A 22 -43.83 -21.36 46.54
C ARG A 22 -42.79 -20.31 46.12
N TYR A 23 -41.53 -20.48 46.49
CA TYR A 23 -40.45 -19.62 46.03
C TYR A 23 -40.01 -19.95 44.60
N PHE A 24 -40.02 -21.21 44.16
CA PHE A 24 -39.75 -21.53 42.74
C PHE A 24 -40.85 -21.07 41.79
N GLY A 25 -42.12 -21.15 42.19
CA GLY A 25 -43.23 -20.60 41.40
C GLY A 25 -43.20 -19.08 41.29
N ALA A 26 -42.82 -18.38 42.37
CA ALA A 26 -42.67 -16.93 42.36
C ALA A 26 -41.38 -16.46 41.65
N LEU A 27 -40.27 -17.21 41.75
CA LEU A 27 -39.02 -16.90 41.05
C LEU A 27 -39.14 -17.18 39.55
N ALA A 28 -39.84 -18.24 39.14
CA ALA A 28 -40.14 -18.50 37.72
C ALA A 28 -41.12 -17.47 37.14
N LEU A 29 -42.10 -16.98 37.92
CA LEU A 29 -43.02 -15.92 37.46
C LEU A 29 -42.35 -14.53 37.47
N VAL A 30 -41.38 -14.28 38.37
CA VAL A 30 -40.56 -13.05 38.37
C VAL A 30 -39.50 -13.10 37.27
N LEU A 31 -38.95 -14.27 36.93
CA LEU A 31 -38.06 -14.44 35.76
C LEU A 31 -38.84 -14.45 34.42
N LEU A 32 -40.14 -14.77 34.41
CA LEU A 32 -41.02 -14.62 33.24
C LEU A 32 -41.64 -13.23 33.11
N LEU A 33 -41.66 -12.42 34.18
CA LEU A 33 -42.09 -11.01 34.18
C LEU A 33 -40.90 -10.03 34.13
N TYR A 34 -39.69 -10.50 34.39
CA TYR A 34 -38.41 -9.92 33.96
C TYR A 34 -37.82 -10.76 32.82
N GLY A 35 -38.63 -11.03 31.80
CA GLY A 35 -38.05 -10.90 30.47
C GLY A 35 -37.68 -9.44 30.30
N CYS A 36 -36.54 -9.02 30.87
CA CYS A 36 -35.89 -7.80 30.40
C CYS A 36 -35.75 -8.02 28.90
N GLN A 37 -36.54 -7.29 28.11
CA GLN A 37 -36.01 -6.88 26.82
C GLN A 37 -34.73 -6.15 27.21
N GLU A 38 -33.58 -6.76 26.94
CA GLU A 38 -32.32 -6.03 27.00
C GLU A 38 -32.51 -4.88 26.01
N GLU A 39 -32.72 -3.70 26.58
CA GLU A 39 -32.91 -2.49 25.80
C GLU A 39 -31.55 -2.15 25.20
N HIS A 40 -31.33 -2.58 23.95
CA HIS A 40 -30.05 -2.44 23.28
C HIS A 40 -29.61 -0.98 23.22
N ALA A 41 -28.35 -0.70 23.59
CA ALA A 41 -27.83 0.66 23.58
C ALA A 41 -27.70 1.21 22.15
N ILE A 42 -27.83 2.52 22.02
CA ILE A 42 -27.76 3.28 20.76
C ILE A 42 -26.61 4.27 20.86
N LEU A 43 -25.63 4.15 19.96
CA LEU A 43 -24.53 5.11 19.85
C LEU A 43 -24.93 6.22 18.87
N LEU A 44 -25.04 7.46 19.35
CA LEU A 44 -25.26 8.63 18.50
C LEU A 44 -23.97 9.46 18.40
N LEU A 45 -23.42 9.55 17.19
CA LEU A 45 -22.30 10.41 16.84
C LEU A 45 -22.83 11.60 16.03
N SER A 46 -22.71 12.80 16.58
CA SER A 46 -23.20 14.03 15.95
C SER A 46 -22.10 15.10 15.87
N GLN A 47 -22.03 15.80 14.74
CA GLN A 47 -21.12 16.92 14.51
C GLN A 47 -21.83 18.27 14.76
N GLN A 48 -21.49 18.93 15.87
CA GLN A 48 -22.16 20.15 16.38
C GLN A 48 -22.35 21.30 15.39
N ASP A 49 -21.45 21.47 14.40
CA ASP A 49 -21.52 22.58 13.44
C ASP A 49 -22.39 22.29 12.20
N THR A 50 -22.80 21.04 11.99
CA THR A 50 -23.62 20.58 10.85
C THR A 50 -24.92 19.89 11.28
N SER A 51 -25.02 19.50 12.55
CA SER A 51 -26.22 18.91 13.15
C SER A 51 -27.34 19.93 13.26
N ASN A 52 -28.57 19.52 12.94
CA ASN A 52 -29.74 20.28 13.37
C ASN A 52 -29.85 20.20 14.89
N THR A 53 -30.02 21.34 15.56
CA THR A 53 -30.15 21.47 17.04
C THR A 53 -31.23 20.58 17.69
N ALA A 54 -32.03 19.86 16.91
CA ALA A 54 -33.03 18.90 17.37
C ALA A 54 -32.49 17.47 17.60
N PHE A 55 -31.26 17.13 17.17
CA PHE A 55 -30.74 15.75 17.32
C PHE A 55 -30.34 15.39 18.75
N ASP A 56 -29.90 16.37 19.56
CA ASP A 56 -29.70 16.22 21.01
C ASP A 56 -31.01 15.87 21.74
N GLU A 57 -32.17 16.13 21.11
CA GLU A 57 -33.51 15.83 21.65
C GLU A 57 -34.03 14.43 21.23
N LEU A 58 -33.32 13.70 20.36
CA LEU A 58 -33.75 12.35 19.92
C LEU A 58 -34.00 11.37 21.07
N PRO A 59 -33.15 11.27 22.11
CA PRO A 59 -33.40 10.34 23.20
C PRO A 59 -34.73 10.63 23.89
N SER A 60 -35.01 11.90 24.17
CA SER A 60 -36.28 12.35 24.77
C SER A 60 -37.46 12.15 23.82
N PHE A 61 -37.25 12.33 22.52
CA PHE A 61 -38.30 12.16 21.50
C PHE A 61 -38.79 10.71 21.37
N PHE A 62 -37.90 9.73 21.57
CA PHE A 62 -38.25 8.30 21.58
C PHE A 62 -38.56 7.74 22.97
N ASN A 63 -38.50 8.55 24.03
CA ASN A 63 -38.52 8.10 25.43
C ASN A 63 -37.47 7.00 25.71
N LYS A 64 -36.26 7.14 25.14
CA LYS A 64 -35.15 6.18 25.21
C LYS A 64 -33.89 6.80 25.82
N GLU A 65 -34.05 7.76 26.74
CA GLU A 65 -32.95 8.53 27.33
C GLU A 65 -31.85 7.64 27.94
N ASP A 66 -32.23 6.52 28.55
CA ASP A 66 -31.30 5.57 29.18
C ASP A 66 -30.62 4.60 28.19
N GLN A 67 -31.07 4.56 26.92
CA GLN A 67 -30.48 3.71 25.85
C GLN A 67 -29.47 4.47 24.99
N PHE A 68 -29.55 5.80 24.92
CA PHE A 68 -28.67 6.59 24.05
C PHE A 68 -27.37 6.96 24.74
N SER A 69 -26.25 6.49 24.19
CA SER A 69 -24.94 7.09 24.44
C SER A 69 -24.68 8.16 23.40
N ILE A 70 -24.85 9.43 23.79
CA ILE A 70 -24.60 10.57 22.91
C ILE A 70 -23.15 11.01 23.03
N VAL A 71 -22.51 11.14 21.87
CA VAL A 71 -21.11 11.46 21.75
C VAL A 71 -20.99 12.62 20.74
N SER A 72 -20.92 13.86 21.27
CA SER A 72 -21.00 15.13 20.51
C SER A 72 -19.69 15.93 20.45
N GLY A 73 -19.13 16.20 19.26
CA GLY A 73 -17.81 16.85 19.13
C GLY A 73 -16.96 16.42 17.92
N GLN A 74 -15.71 16.93 17.83
CA GLN A 74 -14.80 16.69 16.71
C GLN A 74 -13.77 15.57 16.94
N ARG A 75 -13.94 14.61 17.87
CA ARG A 75 -12.89 13.61 18.17
C ARG A 75 -13.44 12.25 18.62
N TYR A 76 -13.66 11.32 17.69
CA TYR A 76 -14.09 9.94 17.95
C TYR A 76 -13.28 8.91 17.19
N THR A 77 -13.07 7.76 17.82
CA THR A 77 -12.53 6.56 17.18
C THR A 77 -13.60 5.49 17.34
N LEU A 78 -14.06 4.94 16.21
CA LEU A 78 -14.92 3.75 16.21
C LEU A 78 -13.97 2.55 16.23
N LEU A 79 -14.00 1.79 17.32
CA LEU A 79 -13.31 0.51 17.44
C LEU A 79 -14.38 -0.57 17.63
N GLU A 80 -14.14 -1.76 17.10
CA GLU A 80 -15.08 -2.88 17.21
C GLU A 80 -15.46 -3.22 18.65
N ASP A 81 -14.46 -3.27 19.55
CA ASP A 81 -14.67 -3.46 20.98
C ASP A 81 -15.64 -2.42 21.57
N SER A 82 -15.67 -1.20 21.01
CA SER A 82 -16.55 -0.13 21.46
C SER A 82 -17.97 -0.26 20.91
N LEU A 83 -18.25 -1.19 19.99
CA LEU A 83 -19.55 -1.44 19.38
C LEU A 83 -20.23 -2.73 19.87
N LEU A 84 -19.54 -3.55 20.68
CA LEU A 84 -20.09 -4.80 21.21
C LEU A 84 -21.38 -4.60 22.02
N ASP A 85 -21.49 -3.47 22.74
CA ASP A 85 -22.62 -3.18 23.63
C ASP A 85 -23.79 -2.47 22.93
N TYR A 86 -23.68 -2.18 21.62
CA TYR A 86 -24.65 -1.35 20.90
C TYR A 86 -25.48 -2.17 19.91
N GLY A 87 -26.79 -1.95 19.88
CA GLY A 87 -27.66 -2.49 18.83
C GLY A 87 -27.79 -1.57 17.62
N ALA A 88 -27.45 -0.29 17.78
CA ALA A 88 -27.45 0.69 16.70
C ALA A 88 -26.32 1.73 16.79
N VAL A 89 -25.87 2.18 15.61
CA VAL A 89 -24.97 3.33 15.43
C VAL A 89 -25.66 4.35 14.53
N ILE A 90 -25.78 5.59 15.01
CA ILE A 90 -26.35 6.72 14.28
C ILE A 90 -25.24 7.74 13.99
N LEU A 91 -25.05 8.10 12.72
CA LEU A 91 -24.18 9.20 12.31
C LEU A 91 -25.03 10.39 11.84
N ASP A 92 -24.86 11.54 12.49
CA ASP A 92 -25.56 12.78 12.18
C ASP A 92 -24.61 13.88 11.72
N GLY A 93 -24.84 14.39 10.51
CA GLY A 93 -24.06 15.48 9.93
C GLY A 93 -22.61 15.12 9.58
N ILE A 94 -22.28 13.82 9.61
CA ILE A 94 -21.00 13.23 9.23
C ILE A 94 -21.15 12.67 7.80
N THR A 95 -20.09 12.77 7.00
CA THR A 95 -19.96 12.17 5.66
C THR A 95 -19.04 10.94 5.74
N PHE A 96 -19.24 9.92 4.88
CA PHE A 96 -18.37 8.74 4.90
C PHE A 96 -16.89 9.07 4.66
N SER A 97 -16.62 10.13 3.88
CA SER A 97 -15.27 10.64 3.67
C SER A 97 -14.56 11.16 4.93
N GLN A 98 -15.27 11.32 6.06
CA GLN A 98 -14.69 11.69 7.36
C GLN A 98 -14.32 10.48 8.22
N LEU A 99 -14.74 9.28 7.84
CA LEU A 99 -14.35 8.04 8.50
C LEU A 99 -13.09 7.50 7.84
N ASP A 100 -12.11 7.11 8.65
CA ASP A 100 -10.97 6.37 8.13
C ASP A 100 -11.33 4.91 7.79
N HIS A 101 -10.44 4.22 7.08
CA HIS A 101 -10.61 2.82 6.68
C HIS A 101 -10.82 1.85 7.86
N PHE A 102 -10.25 2.11 9.05
CA PHE A 102 -10.48 1.28 10.25
C PHE A 102 -11.89 1.47 10.79
N GLN A 103 -12.36 2.72 10.86
CA GLN A 103 -13.72 3.05 11.29
C GLN A 103 -14.75 2.48 10.31
N LEU A 104 -14.46 2.50 9.00
CA LEU A 104 -15.32 1.93 7.97
C LEU A 104 -15.36 0.39 8.03
N ASN A 105 -14.22 -0.28 8.22
CA ASN A 105 -14.19 -1.74 8.43
C ASN A 105 -14.95 -2.13 9.71
N THR A 106 -14.68 -1.43 10.83
CA THR A 106 -15.42 -1.58 12.10
C THR A 106 -16.93 -1.48 11.89
N LEU A 107 -17.38 -0.44 11.18
CA LEU A 107 -18.80 -0.25 10.92
C LEU A 107 -19.40 -1.35 10.03
N ARG A 108 -18.67 -1.80 9.00
CA ARG A 108 -19.10 -2.92 8.15
C ARG A 108 -19.27 -4.20 8.96
N ARG A 109 -18.29 -4.53 9.81
CA ARG A 109 -18.33 -5.71 10.69
C ARG A 109 -19.51 -5.65 11.65
N PHE A 110 -19.73 -4.48 12.28
CA PHE A 110 -20.92 -4.23 13.10
C PHE A 110 -22.24 -4.52 12.38
N ILE A 111 -22.39 -4.06 11.13
CA ILE A 111 -23.59 -4.32 10.34
C ILE A 111 -23.71 -5.82 10.00
N TYR A 112 -22.63 -6.47 9.57
CA TYR A 112 -22.66 -7.91 9.27
C TYR A 112 -23.04 -8.75 10.49
N ALA A 113 -22.59 -8.34 11.67
CA ALA A 113 -22.88 -8.98 12.94
C ALA A 113 -24.37 -8.88 13.34
N GLY A 114 -25.16 -8.00 12.71
CA GLY A 114 -26.57 -7.83 13.04
C GLY A 114 -26.93 -6.42 13.52
N GLY A 115 -25.93 -5.56 13.69
CA GLY A 115 -26.09 -4.18 14.10
C GLY A 115 -26.90 -3.34 13.11
N THR A 116 -27.52 -2.29 13.63
CA THR A 116 -28.30 -1.33 12.84
C THR A 116 -27.54 -0.03 12.63
N PHE A 117 -27.19 0.29 11.39
CA PHE A 117 -26.55 1.55 11.04
C PHE A 117 -27.58 2.55 10.49
N ILE A 118 -27.58 3.77 11.03
CA ILE A 118 -28.44 4.86 10.60
C ILE A 118 -27.59 6.07 10.19
N GLY A 119 -27.73 6.47 8.94
CA GLY A 119 -27.07 7.62 8.38
C GLY A 119 -28.01 8.80 8.18
N VAL A 120 -27.70 9.93 8.80
CA VAL A 120 -28.54 11.13 8.78
C VAL A 120 -27.84 12.22 8.01
N GLY A 121 -28.42 12.60 6.85
CA GLY A 121 -27.78 13.54 5.94
C GLY A 121 -26.46 13.05 5.35
N LEU A 122 -26.19 11.74 5.42
CA LEU A 122 -24.98 11.12 4.87
C LEU A 122 -24.92 11.35 3.36
N THR A 123 -23.87 12.02 2.91
CA THR A 123 -23.50 12.08 1.49
C THR A 123 -22.46 11.00 1.20
N MET A 124 -22.71 10.21 0.16
CA MET A 124 -21.73 9.29 -0.42
C MET A 124 -21.17 9.89 -1.70
N GLU A 125 -19.86 9.77 -1.90
CA GLU A 125 -19.22 10.09 -3.16
C GLU A 125 -18.83 8.80 -3.88
N ALA A 126 -18.69 8.84 -5.21
CA ALA A 126 -18.31 7.66 -6.01
C ALA A 126 -17.03 6.98 -5.49
N LYS A 127 -16.14 7.75 -4.87
CA LYS A 127 -14.93 7.28 -4.21
C LYS A 127 -15.15 6.27 -3.08
N ASP A 128 -16.26 6.37 -2.35
CA ASP A 128 -16.50 5.54 -1.16
C ASP A 128 -16.77 4.07 -1.52
N GLN A 129 -17.01 3.77 -2.80
CA GLN A 129 -17.28 2.42 -3.31
C GLN A 129 -16.13 1.43 -3.08
N TYR A 130 -14.88 1.89 -2.98
CA TYR A 130 -13.73 1.00 -2.82
C TYR A 130 -13.35 0.71 -1.37
N ILE A 131 -13.96 1.39 -0.38
CA ILE A 131 -13.72 1.10 1.04
C ILE A 131 -14.89 0.33 1.65
N ALA A 132 -16.11 0.64 1.21
CA ALA A 132 -17.32 0.01 1.68
C ALA A 132 -18.28 -0.27 0.52
N PRO A 133 -17.87 -1.12 -0.45
CA PRO A 133 -18.64 -1.38 -1.67
C PRO A 133 -20.08 -1.79 -1.35
N GLU A 134 -20.28 -2.59 -0.31
CA GLU A 134 -21.60 -3.10 0.00
C GLU A 134 -22.51 -2.05 0.63
N ILE A 135 -21.94 -1.12 1.42
CA ILE A 135 -22.65 0.06 1.92
C ILE A 135 -22.96 0.99 0.72
N PHE A 136 -22.02 1.20 -0.19
CA PHE A 136 -22.19 2.05 -1.37
C PHE A 136 -23.27 1.53 -2.33
N HIS A 137 -23.29 0.24 -2.68
CA HIS A 137 -24.30 -0.32 -3.57
C HIS A 137 -25.69 -0.46 -2.92
N THR A 138 -25.86 -0.11 -1.64
CA THR A 138 -27.17 0.05 -1.01
C THR A 138 -27.82 1.40 -1.29
N SER A 139 -27.07 2.41 -1.74
CA SER A 139 -27.53 3.78 -1.93
C SER A 139 -27.83 4.12 -3.40
N ILE A 140 -28.90 3.54 -3.95
CA ILE A 140 -29.65 4.26 -5.00
C ILE A 140 -30.50 5.32 -4.27
N TYR A 141 -29.85 6.31 -3.67
CA TYR A 141 -30.54 7.48 -3.12
C TYR A 141 -30.87 8.41 -4.29
N LYS A 142 -32.02 8.18 -4.95
CA LYS A 142 -32.57 9.17 -5.88
C LYS A 142 -33.13 10.32 -5.06
N LYS A 143 -32.49 11.49 -5.15
CA LYS A 143 -32.95 12.77 -4.58
C LYS A 143 -34.47 12.90 -4.74
N GLY A 144 -35.22 12.92 -3.63
CA GLY A 144 -36.69 13.02 -3.63
C GLY A 144 -37.47 11.71 -3.44
N GLN A 145 -36.84 10.57 -3.14
CA GLN A 145 -37.54 9.40 -2.57
C GLN A 145 -37.64 9.54 -1.05
N ALA A 146 -38.84 9.27 -0.51
CA ALA A 146 -39.19 9.49 0.90
C ALA A 146 -38.27 8.75 1.88
N ALA A 147 -38.06 9.37 3.05
CA ALA A 147 -37.34 8.85 4.19
C ALA A 147 -37.69 7.38 4.54
N GLY A 148 -36.69 6.58 4.93
CA GLY A 148 -36.90 5.24 5.50
C GLY A 148 -36.51 4.05 4.62
N LEU A 149 -35.52 4.20 3.74
CA LEU A 149 -34.99 3.07 2.96
C LEU A 149 -34.15 2.16 3.87
N GLN A 150 -34.78 1.11 4.39
CA GLN A 150 -34.14 0.07 5.20
C GLN A 150 -33.70 -1.07 4.27
N LYS A 151 -32.38 -1.30 4.15
CA LYS A 151 -31.83 -2.44 3.42
C LYS A 151 -31.17 -3.39 4.40
N VAL A 152 -31.49 -4.68 4.27
CA VAL A 152 -30.84 -5.75 5.04
C VAL A 152 -29.49 -6.04 4.40
N PHE A 153 -28.46 -6.14 5.23
CA PHE A 153 -27.11 -6.45 4.80
C PHE A 153 -26.44 -7.37 5.83
N GLY A 154 -25.98 -8.54 5.38
CA GLY A 154 -25.68 -9.64 6.30
C GLY A 154 -26.88 -9.94 7.20
N ASN A 155 -26.64 -9.97 8.52
CA ASN A 155 -27.71 -10.09 9.52
C ASN A 155 -28.28 -8.75 10.00
N GLY A 156 -27.65 -7.63 9.61
CA GLY A 156 -27.96 -6.28 10.08
C GLY A 156 -28.69 -5.41 9.06
N ARG A 157 -28.73 -4.11 9.35
CA ARG A 157 -29.58 -3.14 8.64
C ARG A 157 -28.85 -1.83 8.40
N ILE A 158 -29.03 -1.27 7.21
CA ILE A 158 -28.60 0.08 6.86
C ILE A 158 -29.84 0.92 6.58
N SER A 159 -29.94 2.09 7.20
CA SER A 159 -31.01 3.06 6.97
C SER A 159 -30.43 4.45 6.72
N LEU A 160 -30.81 5.07 5.60
CA LEU A 160 -30.39 6.43 5.26
C LEU A 160 -31.60 7.36 5.36
N VAL A 161 -31.42 8.48 6.06
CA VAL A 161 -32.48 9.47 6.29
C VAL A 161 -31.99 10.84 5.86
N GLU A 162 -32.81 11.51 5.05
CA GLU A 162 -32.55 12.86 4.53
C GLU A 162 -32.53 13.89 5.66
N ASN A 163 -31.61 14.85 5.60
CA ASN A 163 -31.62 15.98 6.53
C ASN A 163 -32.83 16.89 6.22
N SER A 164 -33.95 16.67 6.91
CA SER A 164 -35.19 17.45 6.73
C SER A 164 -35.52 18.30 7.97
N ASP A 165 -36.06 19.49 7.73
CA ASP A 165 -36.35 20.52 8.75
C ASP A 165 -37.49 20.17 9.75
N SER A 166 -37.99 18.92 9.82
CA SER A 166 -39.12 18.59 10.71
C SER A 166 -38.97 17.29 11.51
N ASN A 167 -38.92 17.42 12.84
CA ASN A 167 -38.84 16.34 13.85
C ASN A 167 -39.88 15.22 13.66
N ILE A 168 -41.03 15.52 13.03
CA ILE A 168 -42.14 14.58 12.79
C ILE A 168 -41.79 13.49 11.75
N GLN A 169 -40.90 13.79 10.79
CA GLN A 169 -40.51 12.80 9.78
C GLN A 169 -39.49 11.79 10.35
N TRP A 170 -38.63 12.22 11.26
CA TRP A 170 -37.62 11.40 11.93
C TRP A 170 -38.24 10.30 12.81
N SER A 171 -39.27 10.61 13.62
CA SER A 171 -39.93 9.57 14.45
C SER A 171 -40.54 8.48 13.62
N LYS A 172 -41.32 8.85 12.59
CA LYS A 172 -41.98 7.87 11.74
C LYS A 172 -40.99 6.95 11.02
N ALA A 173 -39.82 7.48 10.63
CA ALA A 173 -38.79 6.71 9.97
C ALA A 173 -38.00 5.82 10.95
N LEU A 174 -37.63 6.34 12.12
CA LEU A 174 -36.69 5.68 13.04
C LEU A 174 -37.37 4.83 14.12
N SER A 175 -38.57 5.16 14.61
CA SER A 175 -39.27 4.35 15.62
C SER A 175 -39.32 2.86 15.29
N PRO A 176 -39.81 2.41 14.11
CA PRO A 176 -39.88 0.98 13.81
C PRO A 176 -38.49 0.31 13.71
N ILE A 177 -37.44 1.10 13.48
CA ILE A 177 -36.06 0.60 13.42
C ILE A 177 -35.50 0.44 14.82
N LEU A 178 -35.66 1.46 15.68
CA LEU A 178 -35.16 1.48 17.06
C LEU A 178 -35.94 0.58 18.01
N ASP A 179 -37.14 0.13 17.63
CA ASP A 179 -37.95 -0.82 18.38
C ASP A 179 -37.59 -2.30 18.07
N ASP A 180 -36.80 -2.55 17.01
CA ASP A 180 -36.38 -3.89 16.56
C ASP A 180 -34.86 -3.95 16.39
N LEU A 181 -34.14 -3.43 17.40
CA LEU A 181 -32.68 -3.56 17.50
C LEU A 181 -32.30 -4.99 17.86
N ARG A 182 -31.08 -5.35 17.47
CA ARG A 182 -30.50 -6.67 17.71
C ARG A 182 -29.11 -6.48 18.29
N GLU A 183 -28.72 -7.39 19.15
CA GLU A 183 -27.32 -7.54 19.54
C GLU A 183 -26.50 -8.05 18.35
N PRO A 184 -25.41 -7.34 18.00
CA PRO A 184 -24.49 -7.83 16.99
C PRO A 184 -23.77 -9.09 17.49
N ASN A 185 -23.81 -10.15 16.69
CA ASN A 185 -23.07 -11.38 16.89
C ASN A 185 -21.91 -11.46 15.87
N TYR A 186 -20.68 -11.39 16.37
CA TYR A 186 -19.46 -11.42 15.58
C TYR A 186 -18.88 -12.83 15.37
N ASP A 187 -19.48 -13.87 15.96
CA ASP A 187 -18.93 -15.24 15.97
C ASP A 187 -18.84 -15.88 14.57
N ASP A 188 -19.63 -15.40 13.60
CA ASP A 188 -19.72 -15.98 12.24
C ASP A 188 -20.01 -14.90 11.18
N ILE A 189 -19.21 -13.82 11.18
CA ILE A 189 -19.28 -12.82 10.11
C ILE A 189 -18.21 -13.10 9.04
N PRO A 190 -18.54 -12.92 7.74
CA PRO A 190 -17.62 -13.24 6.63
C PRO A 190 -16.54 -12.17 6.39
N LEU A 191 -16.54 -11.10 7.18
CA LEU A 191 -15.53 -10.05 7.11
C LEU A 191 -14.45 -10.32 8.14
N GLU A 192 -13.20 -10.06 7.77
CA GLU A 192 -12.05 -10.05 8.69
C GLU A 192 -11.85 -8.66 9.30
N GLU A 193 -11.30 -8.60 10.51
CA GLU A 193 -10.91 -7.35 11.16
C GLU A 193 -9.71 -6.77 10.41
N LEU A 194 -9.81 -5.50 10.02
CA LEU A 194 -8.68 -4.77 9.47
C LEU A 194 -7.67 -4.50 10.60
N PRO A 195 -6.47 -5.08 10.57
CA PRO A 195 -5.53 -4.95 11.67
C PRO A 195 -4.94 -3.54 11.73
N PRO A 196 -4.96 -2.88 12.89
CA PRO A 196 -4.44 -1.52 13.00
C PRO A 196 -2.92 -1.47 12.83
N ASP A 197 -2.43 -0.40 12.21
CA ASP A 197 -1.01 -0.23 11.85
C ASP A 197 -0.02 -0.55 12.97
N HIS A 198 -0.37 -0.21 14.22
CA HIS A 198 0.50 -0.43 15.36
C HIS A 198 0.74 -1.92 15.69
N TRP A 199 -0.07 -2.84 15.16
CA TRP A 199 0.18 -4.29 15.20
C TRP A 199 1.30 -4.72 14.26
N PHE A 200 1.77 -3.86 13.37
CA PHE A 200 2.91 -4.15 12.51
C PHE A 200 4.19 -3.53 13.08
N GLY A 201 5.12 -4.40 13.47
CA GLY A 201 6.47 -4.02 13.88
C GLY A 201 7.35 -3.74 12.68
N VAL A 202 7.89 -2.52 12.55
CA VAL A 202 8.84 -2.18 11.48
C VAL A 202 10.26 -2.19 12.03
N ASP A 203 11.05 -3.16 11.61
CA ASP A 203 12.48 -3.24 11.90
C ASP A 203 13.29 -2.71 10.72
N THR A 204 14.07 -1.65 10.91
CA THR A 204 15.13 -1.31 9.94
C THR A 204 16.26 -2.32 10.09
N LEU A 205 16.52 -3.08 9.02
CA LEU A 205 17.62 -4.04 8.94
C LEU A 205 18.92 -3.32 8.59
N THR A 206 18.91 -2.50 7.55
CA THR A 206 20.09 -1.72 7.14
C THR A 206 19.69 -0.38 6.51
N MET A 207 20.65 0.53 6.40
CA MET A 207 20.51 1.86 5.78
C MET A 207 21.78 2.22 5.00
N PHE A 208 21.82 3.42 4.40
CA PHE A 208 22.96 3.97 3.66
C PHE A 208 23.28 3.20 2.37
N LEU A 209 22.24 2.76 1.68
CA LEU A 209 22.38 2.00 0.44
C LEU A 209 22.66 2.91 -0.75
N ASP A 210 23.35 2.36 -1.75
CA ASP A 210 23.77 3.07 -2.96
C ASP A 210 22.89 2.66 -4.14
N GLU A 211 21.80 3.40 -4.37
CA GLU A 211 20.83 3.10 -5.41
C GLU A 211 20.34 1.64 -5.40
N PRO A 212 19.74 1.16 -4.30
CA PRO A 212 19.19 -0.18 -4.25
C PRO A 212 17.99 -0.29 -5.21
N ILE A 213 17.89 -1.40 -5.95
CA ILE A 213 16.87 -1.56 -6.99
C ILE A 213 15.91 -2.69 -6.65
N GLU A 214 16.40 -3.89 -6.36
CA GLU A 214 15.58 -5.10 -6.16
C GLU A 214 16.15 -5.97 -5.04
N LEU A 215 15.29 -6.72 -4.35
CA LEU A 215 15.65 -7.66 -3.30
C LEU A 215 15.00 -9.02 -3.48
N GLU A 216 15.60 -10.02 -2.85
CA GLU A 216 15.11 -11.38 -2.75
C GLU A 216 15.31 -11.89 -1.32
N VAL A 217 14.31 -12.56 -0.76
CA VAL A 217 14.40 -13.12 0.60
C VAL A 217 14.74 -14.61 0.49
N LEU A 218 15.92 -14.96 0.99
CA LEU A 218 16.44 -16.33 0.93
C LEU A 218 15.67 -17.26 1.89
N PRO A 219 15.72 -18.59 1.69
CA PRO A 219 15.07 -19.57 2.58
C PRO A 219 15.50 -19.50 4.05
N ASP A 220 16.70 -18.98 4.33
CA ASP A 220 17.20 -18.75 5.69
C ASP A 220 16.74 -17.40 6.30
N GLY A 221 15.98 -16.61 5.54
CA GLY A 221 15.45 -15.31 5.91
C GLY A 221 16.40 -14.14 5.66
N ASN A 222 17.64 -14.37 5.21
CA ASN A 222 18.56 -13.29 4.81
C ASN A 222 18.10 -12.64 3.50
N VAL A 223 18.49 -11.39 3.30
CA VAL A 223 18.02 -10.60 2.15
C VAL A 223 19.17 -10.43 1.16
N LEU A 224 19.06 -11.02 -0.02
CA LEU A 224 19.92 -10.71 -1.16
C LEU A 224 19.35 -9.46 -1.84
N PHE A 225 20.18 -8.51 -2.25
CA PHE A 225 19.70 -7.31 -2.95
C PHE A 225 20.75 -6.76 -3.91
N ILE A 226 20.29 -5.99 -4.88
CA ILE A 226 21.14 -5.39 -5.92
C ILE A 226 21.15 -3.86 -5.84
N GLU A 227 22.32 -3.30 -6.15
CA GLU A 227 22.51 -1.87 -6.37
C GLU A 227 22.75 -1.61 -7.85
N ARG A 228 22.14 -0.54 -8.40
CA ARG A 228 22.12 -0.25 -9.84
C ARG A 228 23.51 -0.23 -10.48
N ALA A 229 24.52 0.19 -9.71
CA ALA A 229 25.92 0.26 -10.12
C ALA A 229 26.62 -1.11 -10.26
N GLY A 230 25.91 -2.23 -10.08
CA GLY A 230 26.39 -3.59 -10.39
C GLY A 230 26.74 -4.43 -9.16
N LYS A 231 26.50 -3.95 -7.94
CA LYS A 231 26.80 -4.72 -6.72
C LYS A 231 25.65 -5.63 -6.35
N VAL A 232 25.98 -6.86 -5.99
CA VAL A 232 25.08 -7.82 -5.33
C VAL A 232 25.51 -7.92 -3.88
N LYS A 233 24.57 -7.74 -2.97
CA LYS A 233 24.83 -7.67 -1.53
C LYS A 233 23.87 -8.58 -0.77
N ILE A 234 24.31 -9.05 0.39
CA ILE A 234 23.46 -9.79 1.33
C ILE A 234 23.36 -9.02 2.64
N CYS A 235 22.15 -8.93 3.19
CA CYS A 235 21.86 -8.40 4.52
C CYS A 235 21.39 -9.53 5.44
N SER A 236 22.14 -9.72 6.53
CA SER A 236 21.78 -10.68 7.58
C SER A 236 20.61 -10.15 8.41
N THR A 237 19.57 -10.95 8.63
CA THR A 237 18.45 -10.54 9.50
C THR A 237 18.72 -10.72 10.97
N GLN A 238 19.76 -11.50 11.33
CA GLN A 238 20.11 -11.81 12.71
C GLN A 238 20.91 -10.68 13.37
N ASP A 239 22.01 -10.26 12.73
CA ASP A 239 22.94 -9.26 13.25
C ASP A 239 22.96 -7.96 12.44
N LYS A 240 22.14 -7.88 11.37
CA LYS A 240 22.00 -6.69 10.52
C LYS A 240 23.25 -6.32 9.73
N SER A 241 24.23 -7.24 9.61
CA SER A 241 25.42 -6.99 8.79
C SER A 241 25.07 -6.97 7.30
N VAL A 242 25.78 -6.15 6.52
CA VAL A 242 25.70 -6.15 5.06
C VAL A 242 27.05 -6.50 4.47
N GLU A 243 27.07 -7.45 3.54
CA GLU A 243 28.26 -7.89 2.80
C GLU A 243 28.03 -7.74 1.29
N THR A 244 29.05 -7.32 0.55
CA THR A 244 29.04 -7.37 -0.92
C THR A 244 29.56 -8.73 -1.37
N VAL A 245 28.71 -9.51 -2.04
CA VAL A 245 29.03 -10.88 -2.47
C VAL A 245 29.44 -10.97 -3.94
N ALA A 246 29.06 -9.99 -4.76
CA ALA A 246 29.52 -9.86 -6.13
C ALA A 246 29.50 -8.40 -6.62
N GLU A 247 30.26 -8.13 -7.67
CA GLU A 247 30.22 -6.88 -8.42
C GLU A 247 30.34 -7.16 -9.92
N LEU A 248 29.32 -6.81 -10.69
CA LEU A 248 29.26 -6.94 -12.14
C LEU A 248 29.70 -5.63 -12.79
N ALA A 249 30.47 -5.73 -13.87
CA ALA A 249 30.86 -4.57 -14.66
C ALA A 249 29.68 -4.12 -15.55
N VAL A 250 28.88 -3.18 -15.05
CA VAL A 250 27.67 -2.68 -15.72
C VAL A 250 27.79 -1.23 -16.19
N ILE A 251 26.96 -0.85 -17.16
CA ILE A 251 26.78 0.54 -17.56
C ILE A 251 25.68 1.17 -16.72
N SER A 252 26.09 1.86 -15.67
CA SER A 252 25.20 2.61 -14.77
C SER A 252 25.02 4.04 -15.30
N SER A 253 24.12 4.23 -16.26
CA SER A 253 23.80 5.57 -16.80
C SER A 253 22.32 5.71 -17.13
N GLN A 254 21.74 6.88 -16.82
CA GLN A 254 20.28 7.07 -16.83
C GLN A 254 19.62 5.97 -15.98
N SER A 255 18.61 5.29 -16.50
CA SER A 255 17.92 4.17 -15.82
C SER A 255 18.57 2.80 -16.07
N ASN A 256 19.72 2.72 -16.76
CA ASN A 256 20.40 1.45 -17.02
C ASN A 256 21.32 1.06 -15.85
N GLY A 257 21.59 -0.24 -15.73
CA GLY A 257 22.46 -0.80 -14.71
C GLY A 257 22.17 -2.28 -14.49
N LEU A 258 22.44 -2.74 -13.27
CA LEU A 258 21.89 -3.99 -12.73
C LEU A 258 20.49 -3.67 -12.19
N ASN A 259 19.45 -4.15 -12.88
CA ASN A 259 18.07 -3.67 -12.70
C ASN A 259 17.07 -4.74 -12.31
N GLY A 260 17.44 -6.03 -12.42
CA GLY A 260 16.57 -7.17 -12.18
C GLY A 260 17.30 -8.27 -11.43
N MET A 261 16.63 -8.92 -10.49
CA MET A 261 17.10 -10.13 -9.82
C MET A 261 15.91 -11.03 -9.51
N ALA A 262 16.05 -12.33 -9.77
CA ALA A 262 15.06 -13.33 -9.36
C ALA A 262 15.76 -14.59 -8.85
N LEU A 263 15.25 -15.20 -7.78
CA LEU A 263 15.62 -16.57 -7.43
C LEU A 263 14.92 -17.57 -8.34
N ASP A 264 15.63 -18.62 -8.75
CA ASP A 264 14.97 -19.75 -9.41
C ASP A 264 13.93 -20.38 -8.46
N PRO A 265 12.75 -20.82 -8.94
CA PRO A 265 11.76 -21.49 -8.08
C PRO A 265 12.32 -22.71 -7.34
N ASN A 266 13.35 -23.37 -7.89
CA ASN A 266 14.06 -24.48 -7.27
C ASN A 266 15.39 -24.06 -6.60
N TYR A 267 15.54 -22.79 -6.20
CA TYR A 267 16.76 -22.23 -5.59
C TYR A 267 17.27 -23.04 -4.39
N ALA A 268 16.35 -23.63 -3.60
CA ALA A 268 16.72 -24.49 -2.47
C ALA A 268 17.57 -25.71 -2.87
N GLU A 269 17.46 -26.15 -4.13
CA GLU A 269 18.16 -27.30 -4.69
C GLU A 269 19.28 -26.90 -5.67
N ASN A 270 19.00 -25.99 -6.60
CA ASN A 270 19.92 -25.63 -7.68
C ASN A 270 20.81 -24.42 -7.39
N HIS A 271 20.42 -23.59 -6.40
CA HIS A 271 21.11 -22.37 -6.01
C HIS A 271 21.26 -21.35 -7.14
N TRP A 272 20.31 -21.32 -8.08
CA TRP A 272 20.33 -20.43 -9.23
C TRP A 272 19.70 -19.07 -8.95
N VAL A 273 20.39 -18.02 -9.39
CA VAL A 273 19.92 -16.63 -9.33
C VAL A 273 20.04 -16.04 -10.72
N TYR A 274 19.00 -15.36 -11.17
CA TYR A 274 18.96 -14.67 -12.46
C TYR A 274 19.18 -13.19 -12.23
N LEU A 275 19.94 -12.54 -13.11
CA LEU A 275 20.17 -11.10 -13.09
C LEU A 275 19.87 -10.49 -14.46
N SER A 276 19.26 -9.30 -14.44
CA SER A 276 19.08 -8.45 -15.61
C SER A 276 20.00 -7.24 -15.56
N TYR A 277 20.91 -7.10 -16.52
CA TYR A 277 21.89 -6.01 -16.53
C TYR A 277 22.37 -5.61 -17.92
N LEU A 278 22.84 -4.36 -18.01
CA LEU A 278 23.56 -3.85 -19.16
C LEU A 278 25.08 -3.96 -18.93
N SER A 279 25.75 -4.85 -19.64
CA SER A 279 27.19 -5.11 -19.49
C SER A 279 28.06 -4.00 -20.10
N THR A 280 29.23 -3.74 -19.51
CA THR A 280 30.26 -2.90 -20.16
C THR A 280 30.92 -3.57 -21.37
N GLN A 281 30.80 -4.90 -21.50
CA GLN A 281 31.38 -5.66 -22.62
C GLN A 281 30.48 -5.67 -23.86
N ASP A 282 29.17 -5.46 -23.67
CA ASP A 282 28.18 -5.38 -24.73
C ASP A 282 27.18 -4.28 -24.42
N THR A 283 27.35 -3.16 -25.12
CA THR A 283 26.53 -1.95 -24.96
C THR A 283 25.27 -1.98 -25.81
N SER A 284 25.08 -3.04 -26.60
CA SER A 284 24.00 -3.19 -27.58
C SER A 284 22.93 -4.19 -27.15
N HIS A 285 23.14 -4.93 -26.06
CA HIS A 285 22.14 -5.84 -25.52
C HIS A 285 21.99 -5.69 -24.01
N GLN A 286 20.75 -5.63 -23.56
CA GLN A 286 20.43 -5.98 -22.18
C GLN A 286 20.58 -7.51 -22.04
N ARG A 287 21.20 -7.97 -20.95
CA ARG A 287 21.41 -9.40 -20.69
C ARG A 287 20.51 -9.88 -19.57
N ILE A 288 19.94 -11.06 -19.76
CA ILE A 288 19.38 -11.91 -18.72
C ILE A 288 20.33 -13.10 -18.57
N SER A 289 20.97 -13.22 -17.41
CA SER A 289 21.94 -14.29 -17.16
C SER A 289 21.64 -14.99 -15.84
N ARG A 290 21.93 -16.29 -15.81
CA ARG A 290 21.86 -17.15 -14.62
C ARG A 290 23.23 -17.29 -13.99
N PHE A 291 23.28 -17.31 -12.66
CA PHE A 291 24.46 -17.52 -11.84
C PHE A 291 24.17 -18.52 -10.71
N THR A 292 25.21 -18.96 -10.01
CA THR A 292 25.09 -19.78 -8.79
C THR A 292 25.43 -18.94 -7.55
N PHE A 293 24.57 -19.02 -6.53
CA PHE A 293 24.76 -18.35 -5.25
C PHE A 293 24.37 -19.29 -4.10
N HIS A 294 25.34 -19.66 -3.27
CA HIS A 294 25.12 -20.58 -2.16
C HIS A 294 26.06 -20.25 -1.00
N GLN A 295 25.58 -20.31 0.25
CA GLN A 295 26.36 -20.02 1.46
C GLN A 295 27.13 -18.68 1.37
N ASN A 296 26.42 -17.63 0.95
CA ASN A 296 26.95 -16.27 0.73
C ASN A 296 28.08 -16.17 -0.31
N HIS A 297 28.31 -17.22 -1.10
CA HIS A 297 29.30 -17.23 -2.17
C HIS A 297 28.62 -17.12 -3.53
N PHE A 298 28.75 -15.95 -4.16
CA PHE A 298 28.27 -15.70 -5.52
C PHE A 298 29.36 -16.03 -6.54
N ASN A 299 29.11 -16.99 -7.43
CA ASN A 299 30.07 -17.40 -8.43
C ASN A 299 29.84 -16.65 -9.76
N ILE A 300 30.50 -15.50 -9.93
CA ILE A 300 30.43 -14.73 -11.18
C ILE A 300 30.87 -15.56 -12.41
N LYS A 301 31.74 -16.56 -12.24
CA LYS A 301 32.23 -17.39 -13.35
C LYS A 301 31.24 -18.44 -13.83
N SER A 302 30.13 -18.64 -13.12
CA SER A 302 29.05 -19.55 -13.56
C SER A 302 27.99 -18.83 -14.41
N GLU A 303 28.33 -17.69 -15.01
CA GLU A 303 27.41 -16.96 -15.89
C GLU A 303 26.95 -17.86 -17.04
N GLU A 304 25.65 -18.09 -17.13
CA GLU A 304 24.99 -18.63 -18.32
C GLU A 304 24.07 -17.55 -18.88
N VAL A 305 24.35 -17.08 -20.09
CA VAL A 305 23.55 -16.03 -20.73
C VAL A 305 22.29 -16.66 -21.34
N ILE A 306 21.13 -16.38 -20.73
CA ILE A 306 19.84 -16.95 -21.12
C ILE A 306 19.24 -16.18 -22.29
N MET A 307 19.26 -14.85 -22.23
CA MET A 307 18.69 -14.00 -23.26
C MET A 307 19.51 -12.71 -23.46
N GLN A 308 19.65 -12.31 -24.73
CA GLN A 308 20.21 -11.02 -25.12
C GLN A 308 19.16 -10.19 -25.85
N ILE A 309 18.76 -9.07 -25.24
CA ILE A 309 17.69 -8.21 -25.76
C ILE A 309 18.32 -7.00 -26.44
N PRO A 310 18.20 -6.85 -27.77
CA PRO A 310 18.85 -5.78 -28.51
C PRO A 310 18.31 -4.39 -28.13
N ILE A 311 19.22 -3.52 -27.69
CA ILE A 311 18.99 -2.10 -27.45
C ILE A 311 19.80 -1.30 -28.47
N ARG A 312 19.13 -0.56 -29.37
CA ARG A 312 19.80 0.08 -30.52
C ARG A 312 20.86 1.11 -30.13
N LYS A 313 20.73 1.77 -28.98
CA LYS A 313 21.69 2.74 -28.44
C LYS A 313 21.40 3.07 -26.97
N ILE A 314 22.44 3.28 -26.16
CA ILE A 314 22.34 3.74 -24.76
C ILE A 314 21.98 5.23 -24.72
N ASN A 315 20.75 5.58 -25.05
CA ASN A 315 20.27 6.94 -24.85
C ASN A 315 18.75 7.05 -24.68
N GLY A 316 18.04 5.96 -24.39
CA GLY A 316 16.62 5.99 -24.02
C GLY A 316 16.42 6.05 -22.51
N TRP A 317 15.38 6.75 -22.07
CA TRP A 317 14.82 6.60 -20.71
C TRP A 317 14.01 5.30 -20.63
N HIS A 318 13.59 4.89 -19.43
CA HIS A 318 12.84 3.64 -19.22
C HIS A 318 13.65 2.38 -19.58
N GLY A 319 14.91 2.33 -19.15
CA GLY A 319 15.78 1.16 -19.31
C GLY A 319 15.44 -0.05 -18.42
N THR A 320 14.28 -0.02 -17.77
CA THR A 320 13.91 -0.86 -16.63
C THR A 320 13.67 -2.30 -17.01
N ASN A 321 14.24 -3.23 -16.24
CA ASN A 321 14.05 -4.67 -16.43
C ASN A 321 14.01 -5.43 -15.08
N SER A 322 12.90 -5.31 -14.35
CA SER A 322 12.54 -6.28 -13.31
C SER A 322 12.39 -7.66 -13.95
N ILE A 323 12.72 -8.72 -13.20
CA ILE A 323 12.50 -10.10 -13.63
C ILE A 323 11.90 -10.88 -12.47
N GLU A 324 10.97 -11.78 -12.75
CA GLU A 324 10.27 -12.54 -11.70
C GLU A 324 9.79 -13.87 -12.28
N PHE A 325 9.76 -14.91 -11.45
CA PHE A 325 9.25 -16.22 -11.86
C PHE A 325 7.80 -16.39 -11.44
N ASP A 326 7.00 -17.06 -12.29
CA ASP A 326 5.73 -17.63 -11.83
C ASP A 326 5.93 -19.00 -11.16
N GLY A 327 4.88 -19.51 -10.51
CA GLY A 327 4.88 -20.83 -9.89
C GLY A 327 5.01 -22.02 -10.86
N ARG A 328 5.19 -21.77 -12.17
CA ARG A 328 5.38 -22.79 -13.21
C ARG A 328 6.78 -22.73 -13.84
N GLY A 329 7.66 -21.86 -13.34
CA GLY A 329 9.01 -21.71 -13.83
C GLY A 329 9.15 -20.84 -15.08
N ASN A 330 8.10 -20.09 -15.47
CA ASN A 330 8.26 -19.08 -16.53
C ASN A 330 8.90 -17.82 -15.93
N LEU A 331 9.93 -17.31 -16.62
CA LEU A 331 10.57 -16.05 -16.29
C LEU A 331 9.89 -14.93 -17.08
N TYR A 332 9.33 -13.97 -16.34
CA TYR A 332 8.82 -12.73 -16.89
C TYR A 332 9.92 -11.66 -16.87
N ILE A 333 10.00 -10.85 -17.91
CA ILE A 333 11.04 -9.83 -18.07
C ILE A 333 10.36 -8.53 -18.50
N SER A 334 10.46 -7.50 -17.67
CA SER A 334 10.04 -6.15 -18.05
C SER A 334 11.04 -5.52 -19.00
N MET A 335 10.54 -4.78 -19.99
CA MET A 335 11.34 -3.92 -20.85
C MET A 335 10.58 -2.61 -21.08
N GLY A 336 11.10 -1.49 -20.58
CA GLY A 336 10.57 -0.18 -20.94
C GLY A 336 10.76 0.15 -22.43
N ASP A 337 10.15 1.24 -22.88
CA ASP A 337 10.04 1.57 -24.31
C ASP A 337 11.31 2.16 -24.93
N PHE A 338 12.30 2.56 -24.10
CA PHE A 338 13.53 3.24 -24.54
C PHE A 338 13.25 4.45 -25.44
N THR A 339 12.15 5.17 -25.20
CA THR A 339 11.76 6.35 -25.98
C THR A 339 12.24 7.63 -25.30
N LEU A 340 12.89 8.50 -26.07
CA LEU A 340 13.36 9.80 -25.60
C LEU A 340 12.22 10.78 -25.41
N GLN A 341 12.30 11.55 -24.33
CA GLN A 341 11.46 12.73 -24.16
C GLN A 341 12.03 13.91 -24.95
N SER A 342 11.14 14.71 -25.51
CA SER A 342 11.49 15.97 -26.17
C SER A 342 10.55 17.08 -25.68
N LYS A 343 11.03 18.33 -25.79
CA LYS A 343 10.20 19.49 -25.46
C LYS A 343 8.93 19.55 -26.31
N ASP A 344 9.04 19.18 -27.59
CA ASP A 344 7.92 19.21 -28.54
C ASP A 344 6.81 18.24 -28.13
N ILE A 345 7.15 17.10 -27.52
CA ILE A 345 6.17 16.12 -27.02
C ILE A 345 5.38 16.68 -25.83
N SER A 346 6.01 17.53 -25.01
CA SER A 346 5.38 18.21 -23.85
C SER A 346 4.69 17.25 -22.86
N GLY A 347 5.23 16.03 -22.73
CA GLY A 347 4.73 15.02 -21.79
C GLY A 347 3.51 14.21 -22.27
N TYR A 348 3.07 14.36 -23.52
CA TYR A 348 2.01 13.53 -24.13
C TYR A 348 2.59 12.31 -24.87
N ALA A 349 1.81 11.68 -25.77
CA ALA A 349 2.25 10.57 -26.61
C ALA A 349 3.53 10.88 -27.40
N GLN A 350 4.50 9.97 -27.30
CA GLN A 350 5.79 10.04 -28.00
C GLN A 350 5.65 9.39 -29.37
N ILE A 351 5.23 10.16 -30.39
CA ILE A 351 4.94 9.68 -31.75
C ILE A 351 5.61 10.54 -32.84
N ASP A 352 6.82 11.05 -32.58
CA ASP A 352 7.52 11.93 -33.52
C ASP A 352 8.18 11.17 -34.68
N GLU A 353 7.50 11.14 -35.83
CA GLU A 353 7.92 10.41 -37.03
C GLU A 353 8.89 11.19 -37.94
N ARG A 354 9.29 12.41 -37.57
CA ARG A 354 10.17 13.24 -38.41
C ARG A 354 11.48 12.49 -38.73
N PRO A 355 12.05 12.68 -39.94
CA PRO A 355 13.35 12.10 -40.27
C PRO A 355 14.42 12.47 -39.24
N GLY A 356 15.10 11.46 -38.68
CA GLY A 356 16.10 11.64 -37.63
C GLY A 356 15.55 11.61 -36.20
N HIS A 357 14.22 11.63 -36.01
CA HIS A 357 13.57 11.70 -34.70
C HIS A 357 13.04 10.37 -34.17
N HIS A 358 13.30 9.25 -34.87
CA HIS A 358 12.88 7.89 -34.49
C HIS A 358 13.05 7.51 -33.01
N GLN A 359 13.98 8.11 -32.26
CA GLN A 359 14.14 7.85 -30.82
C GLN A 359 13.01 8.43 -29.95
N MET A 360 12.22 9.35 -30.48
CA MET A 360 11.03 9.99 -29.87
C MET A 360 9.72 9.36 -30.37
N ASP A 361 9.80 8.24 -31.09
CA ASP A 361 8.67 7.50 -31.64
C ASP A 361 8.50 6.16 -30.92
N ALA A 362 7.64 6.12 -29.90
CA ALA A 362 7.27 4.91 -29.16
C ALA A 362 6.46 3.92 -30.02
N GLN A 363 5.97 4.33 -31.20
CA GLN A 363 5.31 3.40 -32.12
C GLN A 363 6.30 2.37 -32.67
N ARG A 364 7.59 2.72 -32.76
CA ARG A 364 8.65 1.78 -33.19
C ARG A 364 8.94 0.71 -32.13
N THR A 365 8.54 0.94 -30.88
CA THR A 365 8.83 0.08 -29.72
C THR A 365 7.55 -0.50 -29.16
N SER A 366 6.86 0.22 -28.28
CA SER A 366 5.71 -0.27 -27.49
C SER A 366 4.62 -0.88 -28.35
N ALA A 367 4.25 -0.23 -29.45
CA ALA A 367 3.24 -0.71 -30.39
C ALA A 367 3.79 -1.55 -31.57
N ASN A 368 5.08 -1.87 -31.57
CA ASN A 368 5.71 -2.70 -32.60
C ASN A 368 5.85 -4.14 -32.08
N SER A 369 5.22 -5.08 -32.78
CA SER A 369 5.26 -6.52 -32.48
C SER A 369 6.60 -7.18 -32.81
N ASN A 370 7.50 -6.47 -33.51
CA ASN A 370 8.83 -6.90 -33.88
C ASN A 370 9.91 -6.11 -33.10
N SER A 371 9.62 -5.81 -31.84
CA SER A 371 10.51 -5.13 -30.90
C SER A 371 10.27 -5.66 -29.48
N TYR A 372 11.34 -5.94 -28.74
CA TYR A 372 11.27 -6.35 -27.33
C TYR A 372 10.98 -5.19 -26.36
N LEU A 373 11.04 -3.94 -26.83
CA LEU A 373 10.93 -2.74 -26.00
C LEU A 373 9.46 -2.31 -25.81
N GLY A 374 9.13 -1.83 -24.62
CA GLY A 374 7.77 -1.46 -24.20
C GLY A 374 6.87 -2.68 -24.07
N LYS A 375 7.38 -3.73 -23.41
CA LYS A 375 6.80 -5.08 -23.30
C LYS A 375 6.97 -5.65 -21.89
N ILE A 376 6.14 -6.63 -21.57
CA ILE A 376 6.56 -7.74 -20.70
C ILE A 376 6.84 -8.95 -21.61
N LEU A 377 8.03 -9.51 -21.51
CA LEU A 377 8.41 -10.76 -22.16
C LEU A 377 8.19 -11.93 -21.21
N ARG A 378 7.97 -13.13 -21.76
CA ARG A 378 7.84 -14.37 -21.00
C ARG A 378 8.51 -15.53 -21.73
N ILE A 379 9.44 -16.18 -21.05
CA ILE A 379 10.17 -17.36 -21.51
C ILE A 379 10.16 -18.43 -20.42
N HIS A 380 10.50 -19.68 -20.76
CA HIS A 380 10.77 -20.73 -19.78
C HIS A 380 12.25 -21.12 -19.88
N PRO A 381 13.12 -20.68 -18.94
CA PRO A 381 14.54 -21.04 -18.96
C PRO A 381 14.74 -22.54 -18.78
N GLU A 382 15.69 -23.12 -19.53
CA GLU A 382 16.05 -24.52 -19.46
C GLU A 382 17.37 -24.72 -18.70
N GLU A 383 17.61 -25.94 -18.19
CA GLU A 383 18.83 -26.26 -17.43
C GLU A 383 20.11 -26.02 -18.23
N ASP A 384 20.08 -26.24 -19.55
CA ASP A 384 21.22 -26.08 -20.46
C ASP A 384 21.53 -24.61 -20.82
N GLY A 385 20.78 -23.66 -20.27
CA GLY A 385 20.93 -22.23 -20.54
C GLY A 385 20.17 -21.73 -21.75
N SER A 386 19.46 -22.61 -22.47
CA SER A 386 18.47 -22.21 -23.48
C SER A 386 17.14 -21.81 -22.83
N TYR A 387 16.12 -21.50 -23.64
CA TYR A 387 14.77 -21.28 -23.16
C TYR A 387 13.74 -21.75 -24.18
N THR A 388 12.55 -22.07 -23.71
CA THR A 388 11.37 -22.34 -24.54
C THR A 388 10.35 -21.21 -24.46
N ILE A 389 9.42 -21.17 -25.42
CA ILE A 389 8.36 -20.16 -25.49
C ILE A 389 7.05 -20.76 -24.99
N PRO A 390 6.42 -20.16 -23.96
CA PRO A 390 5.07 -20.54 -23.56
C PRO A 390 4.04 -20.26 -24.66
N GLU A 391 3.24 -21.26 -25.04
CA GLU A 391 2.26 -21.17 -26.14
C GLU A 391 1.19 -20.09 -25.93
N THR A 392 0.94 -19.68 -24.68
CA THR A 392 -0.05 -18.67 -24.30
C THR A 392 0.49 -17.22 -24.38
N ASN A 393 1.69 -17.03 -24.91
CA ASN A 393 2.22 -15.70 -25.25
C ASN A 393 1.36 -15.02 -26.34
N LEU A 394 1.49 -13.69 -26.48
CA LEU A 394 0.69 -12.92 -27.44
C LEU A 394 0.90 -13.39 -28.89
N PHE A 395 2.12 -13.82 -29.20
CA PHE A 395 2.46 -14.44 -30.48
C PHE A 395 3.02 -15.83 -30.22
N SER A 396 2.38 -16.87 -30.77
CA SER A 396 2.77 -18.26 -30.50
C SER A 396 3.99 -18.73 -31.29
N HIS A 397 4.43 -17.98 -32.30
CA HIS A 397 5.57 -18.32 -33.14
C HIS A 397 6.25 -17.08 -33.71
N HIS A 398 7.54 -17.21 -33.98
CA HIS A 398 8.33 -16.18 -34.64
C HIS A 398 7.90 -16.01 -36.09
N THR A 399 7.71 -14.77 -36.51
CA THR A 399 7.57 -14.37 -37.93
C THR A 399 8.49 -13.19 -38.20
N ASP A 400 8.63 -12.79 -39.46
CA ASP A 400 9.38 -11.58 -39.83
C ASP A 400 8.83 -10.29 -39.19
N THR A 401 7.62 -10.35 -38.59
CA THR A 401 6.91 -9.21 -38.01
C THR A 401 6.48 -9.41 -36.55
N THR A 402 6.77 -10.55 -35.93
CA THR A 402 6.33 -10.87 -34.56
C THR A 402 7.38 -11.64 -33.77
N LEU A 403 7.62 -11.22 -32.53
CA LEU A 403 8.51 -11.90 -31.59
C LEU A 403 7.69 -12.73 -30.59
N PRO A 404 7.93 -14.05 -30.48
CA PRO A 404 7.08 -14.94 -29.69
C PRO A 404 7.30 -14.85 -28.18
N GLU A 405 8.38 -14.22 -27.72
CA GLU A 405 8.66 -13.93 -26.31
C GLU A 405 7.69 -12.88 -25.74
N ILE A 406 7.01 -12.10 -26.57
CA ILE A 406 6.12 -11.03 -26.12
C ILE A 406 4.88 -11.64 -25.45
N PHE A 407 4.72 -11.35 -24.16
CA PHE A 407 3.49 -11.64 -23.42
C PHE A 407 2.58 -10.40 -23.38
N ALA A 408 3.06 -9.28 -22.85
CA ALA A 408 2.35 -8.00 -22.88
C ALA A 408 3.02 -7.04 -23.87
N MET A 409 2.21 -6.38 -24.70
CA MET A 409 2.64 -5.36 -25.64
C MET A 409 1.95 -4.02 -25.36
N GLY A 410 2.57 -2.91 -25.76
CA GLY A 410 1.96 -1.59 -25.62
C GLY A 410 2.09 -1.03 -24.21
N CYS A 411 3.21 -1.32 -23.55
CA CYS A 411 3.57 -0.71 -22.27
C CYS A 411 4.55 0.45 -22.50
N ARG A 412 4.59 1.42 -21.58
CA ARG A 412 5.56 2.53 -21.62
C ARG A 412 6.80 2.24 -20.79
N ASN A 413 6.62 2.08 -19.49
CA ASN A 413 7.64 1.78 -18.50
C ASN A 413 7.03 0.87 -17.42
N PRO A 414 6.88 -0.44 -17.71
CA PRO A 414 6.32 -1.40 -16.77
C PRO A 414 7.33 -1.72 -15.65
N TYR A 415 7.57 -0.78 -14.73
CA TYR A 415 8.78 -0.74 -13.90
C TYR A 415 8.89 -1.95 -12.95
N ARG A 416 7.80 -2.22 -12.20
CA ARG A 416 7.65 -3.39 -11.31
C ARG A 416 6.34 -4.07 -11.62
N PHE A 417 6.38 -5.39 -11.66
CA PHE A 417 5.26 -6.27 -11.91
C PHE A 417 5.37 -7.48 -10.98
N THR A 418 4.30 -8.25 -10.85
CA THR A 418 4.29 -9.47 -10.05
C THR A 418 3.41 -10.51 -10.72
N PRO A 419 3.92 -11.72 -11.02
CA PRO A 419 3.08 -12.86 -11.36
C PRO A 419 2.37 -13.36 -10.10
N ASP A 420 1.15 -13.85 -10.26
CA ASP A 420 0.45 -14.57 -9.19
C ASP A 420 1.11 -15.95 -9.01
N PRO A 421 1.57 -16.32 -7.80
CA PRO A 421 2.23 -17.60 -7.59
C PRO A 421 1.29 -18.81 -7.78
N ARG A 422 -0.03 -18.61 -7.70
CA ARG A 422 -1.04 -19.70 -7.79
C ARG A 422 -1.88 -19.65 -9.06
N GLN A 423 -2.01 -18.49 -9.68
CA GLN A 423 -2.86 -18.27 -10.85
C GLN A 423 -2.02 -17.89 -12.07
N ASP A 424 -2.54 -18.11 -13.29
CA ASP A 424 -1.88 -17.63 -14.52
C ASP A 424 -2.20 -16.14 -14.76
N LEU A 425 -1.90 -15.32 -13.76
CA LEU A 425 -2.15 -13.87 -13.75
C LEU A 425 -0.84 -13.13 -13.61
N LEU A 426 -0.75 -11.98 -14.28
CA LEU A 426 0.35 -11.04 -14.13
C LEU A 426 -0.21 -9.65 -13.81
N PHE A 427 0.23 -9.06 -12.71
CA PHE A 427 -0.08 -7.69 -12.34
C PHE A 427 1.06 -6.78 -12.79
N ILE A 428 0.77 -5.78 -13.63
CA ILE A 428 1.77 -4.92 -14.28
C ILE A 428 1.53 -3.48 -13.86
N GLY A 429 2.49 -2.86 -13.19
CA GLY A 429 2.50 -1.41 -12.94
C GLY A 429 3.22 -0.71 -14.08
N ASP A 430 2.50 0.10 -14.87
CA ASP A 430 3.03 0.83 -16.01
C ASP A 430 3.02 2.34 -15.75
N VAL A 431 4.20 2.95 -15.78
CA VAL A 431 4.38 4.38 -15.50
C VAL A 431 4.10 5.19 -16.78
N GLY A 432 3.09 6.05 -16.69
CA GLY A 432 2.56 6.82 -17.80
C GLY A 432 3.36 8.06 -18.16
N PRO A 433 2.89 8.81 -19.16
CA PRO A 433 3.59 9.99 -19.67
C PRO A 433 3.46 11.18 -18.71
N ASP A 434 4.23 12.25 -18.96
CA ASP A 434 4.49 13.27 -17.95
C ASP A 434 3.54 14.47 -17.93
N ALA A 435 2.60 14.57 -18.88
CA ALA A 435 1.66 15.68 -18.99
C ALA A 435 0.82 15.82 -17.71
N TRP A 436 0.78 17.03 -17.15
CA TRP A 436 0.02 17.33 -15.93
C TRP A 436 -1.45 17.61 -16.20
N GLU A 437 -1.75 18.17 -17.36
CA GLU A 437 -3.07 18.65 -17.75
C GLU A 437 -3.47 18.06 -19.11
N ASP A 438 -4.77 18.05 -19.38
CA ASP A 438 -5.26 17.73 -20.72
C ASP A 438 -4.87 18.85 -21.69
N GLY A 439 -4.62 18.50 -22.95
CA GLY A 439 -4.23 19.45 -23.98
C GLY A 439 -4.71 19.06 -25.37
N GLU A 440 -4.30 19.84 -26.37
CA GLU A 440 -4.76 19.63 -27.74
C GLU A 440 -4.34 18.26 -28.30
N LYS A 441 -3.18 17.74 -27.87
CA LYS A 441 -2.63 16.44 -28.27
C LYS A 441 -3.33 15.23 -27.62
N GLY A 442 -4.09 15.45 -26.54
CA GLY A 442 -4.81 14.42 -25.81
C GLY A 442 -4.78 14.65 -24.30
N SER A 443 -5.07 13.60 -23.54
CA SER A 443 -5.21 13.70 -22.08
C SER A 443 -3.87 13.85 -21.36
N ARG A 444 -3.92 14.34 -20.12
CA ARG A 444 -2.83 14.23 -19.14
C ARG A 444 -2.33 12.79 -18.99
N GLY A 445 -1.17 12.63 -18.36
CA GLY A 445 -0.60 11.32 -18.09
C GLY A 445 -1.27 10.60 -16.92
N PHE A 446 -1.31 9.27 -17.02
CA PHE A 446 -1.83 8.36 -16.01
C PHE A 446 -0.89 7.19 -15.83
N ASP A 447 -0.63 6.85 -14.57
CA ASP A 447 -0.03 5.58 -14.22
C ASP A 447 -1.12 4.51 -14.14
N GLU A 448 -0.78 3.27 -14.49
CA GLU A 448 -1.73 2.19 -14.69
C GLU A 448 -1.32 0.91 -13.98
N LEU A 449 -2.28 0.25 -13.34
CA LEU A 449 -2.19 -1.16 -12.99
C LEU A 449 -3.03 -1.97 -13.97
N ASN A 450 -2.36 -2.89 -14.64
CA ASN A 450 -2.92 -3.80 -15.61
C ASN A 450 -2.91 -5.23 -15.07
N ILE A 451 -3.95 -6.02 -15.34
CA ILE A 451 -3.99 -7.46 -15.06
C ILE A 451 -3.98 -8.21 -16.39
N ALA A 452 -3.00 -9.09 -16.58
CA ALA A 452 -2.89 -9.95 -17.74
C ALA A 452 -3.28 -11.39 -17.38
N THR A 453 -4.38 -11.86 -17.96
CA THR A 453 -4.82 -13.26 -17.93
C THR A 453 -4.36 -14.05 -19.16
N SER A 454 -3.82 -13.34 -20.16
CA SER A 454 -3.26 -13.89 -21.40
C SER A 454 -2.46 -12.79 -22.09
N GLY A 455 -1.64 -13.15 -23.08
CA GLY A 455 -0.92 -12.14 -23.85
C GLY A 455 -1.85 -11.13 -24.55
N SER A 456 -1.51 -9.84 -24.51
CA SER A 456 -2.38 -8.75 -25.03
C SER A 456 -1.66 -7.42 -25.26
N PHE A 457 -2.37 -6.51 -25.94
CA PHE A 457 -1.95 -5.12 -26.17
C PHE A 457 -2.59 -4.19 -25.12
N TYR A 458 -1.80 -3.30 -24.52
CA TYR A 458 -2.17 -2.38 -23.43
C TYR A 458 -2.18 -0.91 -23.84
N GLY A 459 -2.07 -0.63 -25.15
CA GLY A 459 -2.49 0.66 -25.72
C GLY A 459 -1.40 1.69 -25.96
N TRP A 460 -0.31 1.73 -25.20
CA TRP A 460 0.74 2.75 -25.40
C TRP A 460 1.42 2.59 -26.78
N PRO A 461 1.64 3.69 -27.55
CA PRO A 461 1.47 5.10 -27.19
C PRO A 461 0.15 5.75 -27.63
N TYR A 462 -0.83 4.96 -28.06
CA TYR A 462 -2.07 5.47 -28.63
C TYR A 462 -3.13 5.79 -27.58
N PHE A 463 -3.11 5.08 -26.46
CA PHE A 463 -4.10 5.20 -25.39
C PHE A 463 -3.42 5.21 -24.02
N VAL A 464 -4.10 5.83 -23.05
CA VAL A 464 -3.78 5.82 -21.60
C VAL A 464 -5.06 5.69 -20.78
N ALA A 465 -4.93 5.39 -19.49
CA ALA A 465 -6.02 5.17 -18.56
C ALA A 465 -7.04 4.18 -19.14
N ASN A 466 -8.34 4.42 -18.98
CA ASN A 466 -9.40 3.60 -19.58
C ASN A 466 -9.52 3.79 -21.10
N ASN A 467 -8.44 3.47 -21.84
CA ASN A 467 -8.31 3.57 -23.28
C ASN A 467 -8.61 4.98 -23.85
N ILE A 468 -8.27 6.04 -23.11
CA ILE A 468 -8.42 7.43 -23.55
C ILE A 468 -7.45 7.67 -24.71
N PRO A 469 -7.92 8.05 -25.92
CA PRO A 469 -7.06 8.16 -27.09
C PRO A 469 -6.26 9.46 -27.11
N TYR A 470 -5.01 9.36 -27.56
CA TYR A 470 -4.24 10.51 -28.05
C TYR A 470 -4.62 10.87 -29.49
N ARG A 471 -4.22 12.06 -29.93
CA ARG A 471 -4.29 12.45 -31.33
C ARG A 471 -3.05 12.01 -32.09
N ASP A 472 -3.27 11.67 -33.35
CA ASP A 472 -2.21 11.49 -34.34
C ASP A 472 -1.62 12.86 -34.72
N PHE A 473 -0.69 13.36 -33.92
CA PHE A 473 -0.10 14.69 -34.09
C PHE A 473 1.07 14.66 -35.07
N ASP A 474 0.98 15.42 -36.16
CA ASP A 474 2.06 15.56 -37.14
C ASP A 474 3.08 16.61 -36.65
N TYR A 475 4.26 16.14 -36.26
CA TYR A 475 5.33 17.00 -35.76
C TYR A 475 6.08 17.77 -36.87
N SER A 476 5.87 17.43 -38.15
CA SER A 476 6.57 18.08 -39.28
C SER A 476 6.03 19.48 -39.57
N ASP A 477 4.73 19.69 -39.39
CA ASP A 477 4.03 20.96 -39.61
C ASP A 477 3.11 21.37 -38.44
N ASN A 478 3.17 20.64 -37.32
CA ASN A 478 2.40 20.84 -36.09
C ASN A 478 0.87 20.73 -36.27
N GLN A 479 0.40 19.85 -37.16
CA GLN A 479 -1.03 19.64 -37.37
C GLN A 479 -1.64 18.62 -36.39
N LEU A 480 -2.84 18.95 -35.90
CA LEU A 480 -3.65 18.04 -35.08
C LEU A 480 -4.41 17.07 -35.98
N GLY A 481 -4.04 15.79 -35.96
CA GLY A 481 -4.80 14.73 -36.61
C GLY A 481 -6.03 14.27 -35.81
N SER A 482 -6.58 13.15 -36.28
CA SER A 482 -7.71 12.48 -35.62
C SER A 482 -7.25 11.77 -34.35
N PHE A 483 -8.18 11.49 -33.44
CA PHE A 483 -7.93 10.57 -32.33
C PHE A 483 -7.71 9.14 -32.84
N PHE A 484 -6.81 8.40 -32.20
CA PHE A 484 -6.64 6.97 -32.48
C PHE A 484 -7.92 6.18 -32.15
N ASN A 485 -8.20 5.13 -32.93
CA ASN A 485 -9.40 4.31 -32.78
C ASN A 485 -9.09 3.04 -31.97
N ALA A 486 -9.62 2.94 -30.75
CA ALA A 486 -9.42 1.78 -29.87
C ALA A 486 -10.05 0.47 -30.41
N GLY A 487 -11.08 0.56 -31.27
CA GLY A 487 -11.70 -0.62 -31.87
C GLY A 487 -10.88 -1.25 -33.00
N GLU A 488 -9.99 -0.48 -33.63
CA GLU A 488 -9.11 -0.96 -34.71
C GLU A 488 -7.79 -0.15 -34.73
N PRO A 489 -6.96 -0.27 -33.68
CA PRO A 489 -5.72 0.49 -33.58
C PRO A 489 -4.74 0.06 -34.68
N ARG A 490 -4.00 1.04 -35.20
CA ARG A 490 -3.06 0.83 -36.30
C ARG A 490 -1.73 1.50 -36.06
N ASN A 491 -0.67 0.72 -36.22
CA ASN A 491 0.69 1.25 -36.22
C ASN A 491 1.16 1.52 -37.65
N ASN A 492 0.91 2.76 -38.09
CA ASN A 492 1.28 3.25 -39.41
C ASN A 492 2.64 3.96 -39.44
N SER A 493 3.35 4.02 -38.31
CA SER A 493 4.65 4.68 -38.23
C SER A 493 5.60 4.17 -39.31
N PRO A 494 6.37 5.06 -39.96
CA PRO A 494 7.42 4.66 -40.90
C PRO A 494 8.53 3.83 -40.22
N ASN A 495 8.60 3.83 -38.89
CA ASN A 495 9.57 3.07 -38.11
C ASN A 495 9.03 1.71 -37.62
N ASN A 496 7.77 1.35 -37.94
CA ASN A 496 7.19 0.07 -37.58
C ASN A 496 7.70 -1.06 -38.48
N THR A 497 8.30 -2.09 -37.87
CA THR A 497 8.75 -3.33 -38.53
C THR A 497 7.87 -4.54 -38.21
N GLY A 498 6.83 -4.34 -37.41
CA GLY A 498 5.88 -5.36 -36.99
C GLY A 498 4.57 -5.31 -37.77
N ILE A 499 3.54 -5.93 -37.19
CA ILE A 499 2.19 -5.91 -37.75
C ILE A 499 1.60 -4.49 -37.69
N LYS A 500 0.77 -4.15 -38.67
CA LYS A 500 0.12 -2.83 -38.74
C LYS A 500 -1.22 -2.79 -38.01
N ARG A 501 -2.00 -3.87 -38.06
CA ARG A 501 -3.29 -3.98 -37.36
C ARG A 501 -3.02 -4.56 -35.99
N LEU A 502 -3.32 -3.80 -34.94
CA LEU A 502 -3.14 -4.23 -33.56
C LEU A 502 -4.47 -4.73 -33.01
N SER A 503 -4.40 -5.59 -31.99
CA SER A 503 -5.58 -5.95 -31.20
C SER A 503 -6.10 -4.71 -30.46
N PRO A 504 -7.41 -4.62 -30.17
CA PRO A 504 -7.94 -3.59 -29.27
C PRO A 504 -7.18 -3.57 -27.94
N PRO A 505 -6.89 -2.38 -27.37
CA PRO A 505 -6.18 -2.28 -26.12
C PRO A 505 -7.03 -2.81 -24.97
N ARG A 506 -6.43 -3.62 -24.09
CA ARG A 506 -7.05 -3.98 -22.82
C ARG A 506 -7.00 -2.78 -21.87
N PRO A 507 -8.13 -2.36 -21.30
CA PRO A 507 -8.12 -1.29 -20.32
C PRO A 507 -7.43 -1.76 -19.03
N PRO A 508 -6.75 -0.85 -18.30
CA PRO A 508 -6.24 -1.11 -16.98
C PRO A 508 -7.40 -1.31 -15.98
N VAL A 509 -7.10 -2.02 -14.89
CA VAL A 509 -8.06 -2.23 -13.80
C VAL A 509 -8.03 -1.08 -12.79
N PHE A 510 -6.96 -0.30 -12.81
CA PHE A 510 -6.73 0.83 -11.92
C PHE A 510 -5.79 1.83 -12.58
N TYR A 511 -6.07 3.12 -12.45
CA TYR A 511 -5.22 4.17 -13.03
C TYR A 511 -5.38 5.50 -12.29
N TYR A 512 -4.34 6.34 -12.28
CA TYR A 512 -4.44 7.65 -11.65
C TYR A 512 -3.50 8.68 -12.28
N PRO A 513 -3.94 9.95 -12.35
CA PRO A 513 -3.10 11.01 -12.87
C PRO A 513 -2.15 11.56 -11.79
N LYS A 514 -1.28 12.47 -12.19
CA LYS A 514 -0.50 13.29 -11.26
C LYS A 514 -1.37 14.22 -10.40
N GLY A 515 -2.53 14.64 -10.92
CA GLY A 515 -3.54 15.34 -10.14
C GLY A 515 -4.33 14.41 -9.20
N GLU A 516 -5.39 14.93 -8.60
CA GLU A 516 -6.35 14.07 -7.89
C GLU A 516 -7.09 13.17 -8.88
N SER A 517 -7.28 11.91 -8.51
CA SER A 517 -8.04 10.96 -9.32
C SER A 517 -9.52 11.05 -8.99
N GLN A 518 -10.37 11.13 -10.02
CA GLN A 518 -11.83 11.08 -9.87
C GLN A 518 -12.33 9.63 -9.77
N ASP A 519 -11.63 8.71 -10.43
CA ASP A 519 -12.02 7.31 -10.53
C ASP A 519 -11.49 6.45 -9.38
N PHE A 520 -10.32 6.81 -8.86
CA PHE A 520 -9.58 6.06 -7.85
C PHE A 520 -9.09 6.98 -6.73
N PRO A 521 -9.95 7.32 -5.76
CA PRO A 521 -9.57 8.08 -4.57
C PRO A 521 -8.44 7.43 -3.76
N TYR A 522 -7.91 8.12 -2.74
CA TYR A 522 -6.86 7.64 -1.82
C TYR A 522 -5.44 7.57 -2.38
N VAL A 523 -5.26 7.65 -3.70
CA VAL A 523 -3.94 7.78 -4.32
C VAL A 523 -3.28 9.15 -4.12
N GLY A 524 -4.04 10.15 -3.67
CA GLY A 524 -3.60 11.54 -3.49
C GLY A 524 -3.27 12.25 -4.81
N SER A 525 -2.39 13.25 -4.74
CA SER A 525 -1.87 14.01 -5.89
C SER A 525 -0.36 14.28 -5.71
N GLY A 526 0.33 14.59 -6.80
CA GLY A 526 1.79 14.74 -6.88
C GLY A 526 2.38 14.03 -8.10
N GLY A 527 3.70 13.86 -8.16
CA GLY A 527 4.28 12.95 -9.14
C GLY A 527 3.69 11.53 -8.97
N ALA A 528 3.70 10.74 -10.03
CA ALA A 528 3.20 9.36 -10.02
C ALA A 528 4.32 8.43 -10.46
N ASN A 529 4.44 7.29 -9.78
CA ASN A 529 5.28 6.18 -10.20
C ASN A 529 4.75 4.89 -9.57
N ILE A 530 3.75 4.30 -10.23
CA ILE A 530 3.09 3.07 -9.81
C ILE A 530 4.04 1.88 -9.91
N MET A 531 3.99 1.01 -8.90
CA MET A 531 4.72 -0.24 -8.83
C MET A 531 3.85 -1.30 -8.16
N VAL A 532 4.06 -2.55 -8.54
CA VAL A 532 3.30 -3.68 -8.02
C VAL A 532 4.21 -4.59 -7.22
N GLY A 533 3.82 -4.87 -5.99
CA GLY A 533 4.45 -5.81 -5.10
C GLY A 533 3.69 -7.14 -5.03
N PRO A 534 4.01 -7.99 -4.05
CA PRO A 534 3.53 -9.36 -3.99
C PRO A 534 2.02 -9.42 -3.75
N LYS A 535 1.40 -10.49 -4.26
CA LYS A 535 0.09 -10.96 -3.81
C LYS A 535 0.29 -11.87 -2.60
N TYR A 536 -0.48 -11.66 -1.54
CA TYR A 536 -0.34 -12.42 -0.30
C TYR A 536 -1.35 -13.56 -0.24
N TYR A 537 -0.90 -14.78 0.07
CA TYR A 537 -1.76 -15.91 0.43
C TYR A 537 -1.44 -16.35 1.85
N ALA A 538 -2.42 -16.29 2.75
CA ALA A 538 -2.18 -16.47 4.19
C ALA A 538 -1.69 -17.87 4.56
N ASP A 539 -2.11 -18.88 3.80
CA ASP A 539 -1.75 -20.28 3.97
C ASP A 539 -0.36 -20.64 3.41
N ASP A 540 0.31 -19.72 2.71
CA ASP A 540 1.74 -19.88 2.34
C ASP A 540 2.69 -19.63 3.53
N PHE A 541 2.19 -19.05 4.63
CA PHE A 541 3.02 -18.60 5.75
C PHE A 541 2.57 -19.19 7.10
N PRO A 542 3.47 -19.25 8.11
CA PRO A 542 3.09 -19.71 9.44
C PRO A 542 2.03 -18.80 10.06
N ALA A 543 0.89 -19.36 10.49
CA ALA A 543 -0.21 -18.59 11.10
C ALA A 543 0.19 -17.74 12.33
N SER A 544 1.30 -18.08 12.99
CA SER A 544 1.82 -17.34 14.15
C SER A 544 2.56 -16.05 13.80
N THR A 545 3.06 -15.91 12.57
CA THR A 545 3.96 -14.82 12.16
C THR A 545 3.55 -14.16 10.85
N GLY A 546 2.83 -14.86 9.98
CA GLY A 546 2.23 -14.32 8.78
C GLY A 546 1.20 -13.24 9.08
N PHE A 547 0.93 -12.41 8.08
CA PHE A 547 -0.14 -11.44 8.13
C PHE A 547 -1.49 -12.16 8.24
N PRO A 548 -2.48 -11.55 8.94
CA PRO A 548 -3.75 -12.19 9.22
C PRO A 548 -4.59 -12.39 7.94
N GLN A 549 -5.63 -13.23 8.06
CA GLN A 549 -6.51 -13.63 6.98
C GLN A 549 -7.12 -12.46 6.20
N PHE A 550 -7.26 -11.29 6.83
CA PHE A 550 -7.65 -10.05 6.16
C PHE A 550 -6.85 -9.78 4.87
N PHE A 551 -5.54 -10.05 4.84
CA PHE A 551 -4.70 -9.77 3.67
C PHE A 551 -4.71 -10.88 2.62
N ASN A 552 -5.38 -12.00 2.87
CA ASN A 552 -5.41 -13.13 1.95
C ASN A 552 -5.95 -12.70 0.58
N GLU A 553 -5.24 -13.11 -0.47
CA GLU A 553 -5.45 -12.79 -1.88
C GLU A 553 -5.33 -11.30 -2.26
N LYS A 554 -4.88 -10.42 -1.35
CA LYS A 554 -4.68 -9.01 -1.67
C LYS A 554 -3.34 -8.78 -2.38
N VAL A 555 -3.35 -7.85 -3.34
CA VAL A 555 -2.15 -7.38 -4.04
C VAL A 555 -1.66 -6.10 -3.40
N PHE A 556 -0.36 -6.02 -3.10
CA PHE A 556 0.28 -4.84 -2.53
C PHE A 556 0.72 -3.91 -3.66
N LEU A 557 -0.05 -2.85 -3.91
CA LEU A 557 0.28 -1.79 -4.86
C LEU A 557 1.00 -0.66 -4.12
N TYR A 558 2.01 -0.04 -4.72
CA TYR A 558 2.72 1.08 -4.10
C TYR A 558 3.13 2.15 -5.11
N ASP A 559 3.39 3.36 -4.60
CA ASP A 559 3.88 4.48 -5.41
C ASP A 559 5.21 4.99 -4.87
N TRP A 560 6.23 4.98 -5.73
CA TRP A 560 7.59 5.38 -5.37
C TRP A 560 7.73 6.88 -5.07
N VAL A 561 6.93 7.75 -5.71
CA VAL A 561 6.96 9.20 -5.46
C VAL A 561 6.15 9.56 -4.21
N ARG A 562 4.97 8.96 -4.07
CA ARG A 562 3.95 9.34 -3.08
C ARG A 562 4.07 8.56 -1.76
N ASN A 563 4.86 7.48 -1.72
CA ASN A 563 5.22 6.74 -0.51
C ASN A 563 4.04 6.08 0.21
N TRP A 564 3.04 5.65 -0.54
CA TRP A 564 1.93 4.85 -0.01
C TRP A 564 2.04 3.40 -0.45
N ILE A 565 1.39 2.52 0.32
CA ILE A 565 1.08 1.14 -0.04
C ILE A 565 -0.43 0.98 0.08
N LEU A 566 -1.06 0.39 -0.93
CA LEU A 566 -2.48 0.03 -0.97
C LEU A 566 -2.58 -1.48 -1.15
N CYS A 567 -3.37 -2.14 -0.31
CA CYS A 567 -3.77 -3.54 -0.52
C CYS A 567 -5.08 -3.56 -1.33
N LEU A 568 -5.04 -4.19 -2.49
CA LEU A 568 -6.17 -4.28 -3.41
C LEU A 568 -6.79 -5.68 -3.38
N SER A 569 -8.13 -5.74 -3.38
CA SER A 569 -8.90 -6.94 -3.72
C SER A 569 -9.61 -6.76 -5.05
N PHE A 570 -9.81 -7.88 -5.75
CA PHE A 570 -10.46 -7.91 -7.05
C PHE A 570 -11.64 -8.87 -7.04
N ASP A 571 -12.65 -8.57 -7.84
CA ASP A 571 -13.76 -9.49 -8.09
C ASP A 571 -13.39 -10.59 -9.11
N ASP A 572 -14.34 -11.49 -9.39
CA ASP A 572 -14.21 -12.57 -10.38
C ASP A 572 -13.99 -12.06 -11.82
N GLN A 573 -14.21 -10.78 -12.09
CA GLN A 573 -13.96 -10.10 -13.36
C GLN A 573 -12.65 -9.28 -13.34
N HIS A 574 -11.84 -9.44 -12.29
CA HIS A 574 -10.60 -8.72 -12.04
C HIS A 574 -10.75 -7.20 -11.95
N GLN A 575 -11.94 -6.71 -11.59
CA GLN A 575 -12.14 -5.29 -11.28
C GLN A 575 -11.81 -5.03 -9.82
N VAL A 576 -11.29 -3.83 -9.51
CA VAL A 576 -10.96 -3.45 -8.13
C VAL A 576 -12.24 -3.41 -7.31
N GLN A 577 -12.31 -4.27 -6.29
CA GLN A 577 -13.42 -4.37 -5.36
C GLN A 577 -13.15 -3.59 -4.07
N GLU A 578 -11.92 -3.66 -3.55
CA GLU A 578 -11.53 -2.99 -2.31
C GLU A 578 -10.14 -2.39 -2.42
N MET A 579 -9.94 -1.22 -1.82
CA MET A 579 -8.67 -0.51 -1.69
C MET A 579 -8.42 -0.14 -0.23
N VAL A 580 -7.35 -0.65 0.36
CA VAL A 580 -7.04 -0.43 1.78
C VAL A 580 -5.62 0.11 1.94
N PRO A 581 -5.43 1.32 2.50
CA PRO A 581 -4.10 1.79 2.86
C PRO A 581 -3.42 0.83 3.84
N PHE A 582 -2.18 0.46 3.55
CA PHE A 582 -1.37 -0.38 4.42
C PHE A 582 -0.28 0.44 5.09
N LEU A 583 -0.21 0.38 6.42
CA LEU A 583 0.79 1.10 7.21
C LEU A 583 0.82 2.61 6.92
N SER A 584 -0.36 3.22 6.74
CA SER A 584 -0.50 4.65 6.44
C SER A 584 0.11 5.59 7.48
N SER A 585 0.23 5.16 8.73
CA SER A 585 0.92 5.92 9.78
C SER A 585 2.45 5.80 9.73
N HIS A 586 2.98 4.85 8.96
CA HIS A 586 4.42 4.66 8.80
C HIS A 586 4.96 5.51 7.65
N ARG A 587 6.17 6.05 7.83
CA ARG A 587 6.86 6.83 6.79
C ARG A 587 7.78 5.94 5.98
N PHE A 588 7.43 5.77 4.71
CA PHE A 588 8.34 5.18 3.73
C PHE A 588 9.20 6.23 3.02
N SER A 589 10.37 5.83 2.52
CA SER A 589 11.24 6.65 1.67
C SER A 589 11.49 6.00 0.33
N LYS A 590 10.64 6.35 -0.63
CA LYS A 590 10.62 5.92 -2.02
C LYS A 590 10.76 4.41 -2.16
N ILE A 591 9.68 3.72 -1.79
CA ILE A 591 9.60 2.27 -1.90
C ILE A 591 9.86 1.88 -3.35
N ILE A 592 10.85 1.03 -3.57
CA ILE A 592 11.27 0.60 -4.91
C ILE A 592 10.97 -0.87 -5.15
N ASP A 593 10.94 -1.66 -4.08
CA ASP A 593 10.69 -3.09 -4.16
C ASP A 593 10.20 -3.67 -2.82
N MET A 594 9.55 -4.81 -2.86
CA MET A 594 9.13 -5.54 -1.66
C MET A 594 8.86 -7.02 -1.94
N ALA A 595 9.12 -7.88 -0.95
CA ALA A 595 8.86 -9.32 -1.03
C ALA A 595 8.48 -9.88 0.34
N PHE A 596 7.68 -10.95 0.38
CA PHE A 596 7.44 -11.69 1.61
C PHE A 596 8.57 -12.68 1.88
N GLY A 597 9.02 -12.76 3.13
CA GLY A 597 9.96 -13.79 3.57
C GLY A 597 9.27 -15.07 4.00
N PRO A 598 10.02 -16.17 4.19
CA PRO A 598 9.48 -17.46 4.63
C PRO A 598 8.83 -17.43 6.03
N ASP A 599 9.09 -16.39 6.82
CA ASP A 599 8.45 -16.14 8.11
C ASP A 599 7.09 -15.43 8.01
N GLY A 600 6.68 -15.03 6.80
CA GLY A 600 5.47 -14.24 6.54
C GLY A 600 5.61 -12.74 6.81
N SER A 601 6.84 -12.26 7.09
CA SER A 601 7.12 -10.83 7.17
C SER A 601 7.24 -10.20 5.79
N LEU A 602 6.77 -8.96 5.64
CA LEU A 602 6.99 -8.18 4.42
C LEU A 602 8.33 -7.42 4.51
N TYR A 603 9.22 -7.65 3.56
CA TYR A 603 10.48 -6.94 3.41
C TYR A 603 10.30 -5.83 2.38
N VAL A 604 10.72 -4.61 2.71
CA VAL A 604 10.54 -3.42 1.89
C VAL A 604 11.90 -2.77 1.62
N LEU A 605 12.18 -2.53 0.34
CA LEU A 605 13.35 -1.81 -0.13
C LEU A 605 13.01 -0.34 -0.38
N GLU A 606 13.77 0.55 0.23
CA GLU A 606 13.64 1.99 0.10
C GLU A 606 14.81 2.56 -0.70
N TYR A 607 14.50 3.22 -1.83
CA TYR A 607 15.51 3.87 -2.68
C TYR A 607 16.14 5.10 -2.02
N GLY A 608 15.38 5.77 -1.14
CA GLY A 608 15.81 6.99 -0.45
C GLY A 608 15.47 8.28 -1.18
N SER A 609 15.77 9.40 -0.51
CA SER A 609 15.25 10.73 -0.85
C SER A 609 15.72 11.30 -2.20
N SER A 610 16.93 10.97 -2.65
CA SER A 610 17.53 11.57 -3.85
C SER A 610 17.70 10.54 -4.97
N GLY A 611 17.39 10.93 -6.21
CA GLY A 611 17.56 10.07 -7.38
C GLY A 611 19.02 9.92 -7.81
N TYR A 612 19.41 8.74 -8.29
CA TYR A 612 20.69 8.45 -8.95
C TYR A 612 21.95 8.72 -8.09
N GLN A 613 21.88 8.39 -6.81
CA GLN A 613 23.00 8.49 -5.88
C GLN A 613 22.78 7.65 -4.62
N ALA A 614 23.84 7.45 -3.85
CA ALA A 614 23.74 6.92 -2.50
C ALA A 614 22.89 7.80 -1.59
N ASN A 615 22.04 7.16 -0.79
CA ASN A 615 21.11 7.82 0.11
C ASN A 615 21.29 7.31 1.53
N ALA A 616 21.46 8.25 2.47
CA ALA A 616 21.51 7.93 3.89
C ALA A 616 20.19 7.34 4.43
N ASP A 617 19.09 7.61 3.73
CA ASP A 617 17.77 7.11 4.05
C ASP A 617 17.30 5.93 3.19
N ALA A 618 18.10 5.47 2.22
CA ALA A 618 17.85 4.20 1.55
C ALA A 618 18.07 3.04 2.54
N ALA A 619 17.16 2.08 2.55
CA ALA A 619 17.07 1.10 3.62
C ALA A 619 16.42 -0.22 3.18
N ILE A 620 16.69 -1.28 3.93
CA ILE A 620 15.85 -2.49 3.95
C ILE A 620 15.11 -2.49 5.28
N LYS A 621 13.79 -2.60 5.23
CA LYS A 621 12.91 -2.72 6.40
C LYS A 621 12.21 -4.08 6.37
N ARG A 622 12.01 -4.68 7.54
CA ARG A 622 11.18 -5.87 7.74
C ARG A 622 9.95 -5.48 8.55
N ILE A 623 8.78 -5.81 8.04
CA ILE A 623 7.48 -5.53 8.64
C ILE A 623 6.92 -6.84 9.16
N ARG A 624 6.81 -6.96 10.48
CA ARG A 624 6.33 -8.16 11.18
C ARG A 624 4.93 -7.94 11.71
N TYR A 625 4.04 -8.90 11.52
CA TYR A 625 2.77 -8.92 12.22
C TYR A 625 3.00 -9.28 13.70
N THR A 626 2.48 -8.47 14.61
CA THR A 626 2.59 -8.62 16.06
C THR A 626 1.25 -8.23 16.67
N PRO A 627 0.28 -9.17 16.73
CA PRO A 627 -1.05 -8.88 17.23
C PRO A 627 -0.99 -8.37 18.66
N ASN A 628 -1.96 -7.52 19.04
CA ASN A 628 -2.08 -6.95 20.38
C ASN A 628 -0.87 -6.12 20.85
N ARG A 629 -0.03 -5.64 19.93
CA ARG A 629 1.00 -4.67 20.26
C ARG A 629 0.31 -3.42 20.85
N PRO A 630 0.79 -2.85 21.97
CA PRO A 630 0.16 -1.66 22.54
C PRO A 630 0.18 -0.48 21.58
N LYS A 631 -0.92 0.25 21.48
CA LYS A 631 -0.97 1.52 20.74
C LYS A 631 0.09 2.47 21.31
N PRO A 632 1.00 3.03 20.48
CA PRO A 632 1.88 4.11 20.93
C PRO A 632 1.02 5.22 21.53
N ASP A 633 1.46 5.84 22.63
CA ASP A 633 0.71 6.90 23.36
C ASP A 633 0.57 8.18 22.50
N HIS A 634 -0.27 8.08 21.48
CA HIS A 634 -0.63 9.09 20.52
C HIS A 634 -2.14 9.00 20.37
N ARG A 635 -2.83 9.83 21.15
CA ARG A 635 -4.24 10.16 20.94
C ARG A 635 -4.37 10.71 19.52
N VAL A 636 -5.09 10.01 18.65
CA VAL A 636 -5.36 10.47 17.29
C VAL A 636 -6.67 11.24 17.35
N ASP A 637 -6.63 12.52 16.97
CA ASP A 637 -7.80 13.39 16.83
C ASP A 637 -8.53 13.06 15.51
N LEU A 638 -9.86 13.26 15.40
CA LEU A 638 -10.49 13.27 14.06
C LEU A 638 -9.96 14.47 13.29
N VAL A 639 -9.74 14.26 12.00
CA VAL A 639 -9.09 15.21 11.10
C VAL A 639 -10.14 15.97 10.29
N ASP A 640 -9.87 17.24 10.01
CA ASP A 640 -10.62 18.06 9.05
C ASP A 640 -10.69 17.34 7.68
N PRO A 641 -11.90 17.10 7.11
CA PRO A 641 -12.09 16.37 5.86
C PRO A 641 -11.36 16.96 4.65
N LYS A 642 -11.02 18.26 4.65
CA LYS A 642 -10.22 18.85 3.58
C LYS A 642 -8.75 18.44 3.60
N ASN A 643 -8.29 17.86 4.72
CA ASN A 643 -6.89 17.51 4.96
C ASN A 643 -6.67 16.07 5.43
N LEU A 644 -7.73 15.24 5.53
CA LEU A 644 -7.61 13.82 5.89
C LEU A 644 -6.58 13.12 4.98
N HIS A 645 -6.58 13.39 3.68
CA HIS A 645 -5.61 12.83 2.73
C HIS A 645 -4.21 13.44 2.81
N ALA A 646 -4.08 14.75 3.05
CA ALA A 646 -2.78 15.41 3.22
C ALA A 646 -2.11 15.06 4.58
N GLN A 647 -2.86 14.43 5.50
CA GLN A 647 -2.38 13.96 6.80
C GLN A 647 -2.28 12.43 6.91
N LEU A 648 -2.99 11.68 6.06
CA LEU A 648 -2.78 10.24 5.80
C LEU A 648 -1.58 10.01 4.85
N LEU A 649 -1.24 10.99 4.00
CA LEU A 649 0.15 11.19 3.63
C LEU A 649 0.88 11.50 4.93
N PRO A 650 1.93 10.74 5.27
CA PRO A 650 2.38 10.72 6.64
C PRO A 650 2.65 12.16 7.12
N GLN A 651 2.25 12.49 8.35
CA GLN A 651 2.61 13.71 9.09
C GLN A 651 3.71 13.34 10.09
N LYS A 652 4.76 14.17 10.21
CA LYS A 652 6.08 13.68 10.65
C LYS A 652 6.02 13.41 12.17
N PRO A 653 6.23 12.16 12.64
CA PRO A 653 6.45 11.92 14.06
C PRO A 653 7.64 12.75 14.55
N GLY A 654 7.64 13.19 15.81
CA GLY A 654 8.73 14.00 16.36
C GLY A 654 10.13 13.39 16.22
N TYR A 655 10.24 12.06 16.29
CA TYR A 655 11.53 11.36 16.10
C TYR A 655 11.98 11.34 14.63
N GLU A 656 11.06 11.15 13.68
CA GLU A 656 11.38 11.17 12.25
C GLU A 656 11.58 12.60 11.73
N ASN A 657 10.93 13.61 12.35
CA ASN A 657 11.31 15.02 12.20
C ASN A 657 12.78 15.22 12.53
N GLY A 658 13.23 14.65 13.64
CA GLY A 658 14.63 14.71 14.08
C GLY A 658 15.59 14.10 13.06
N ARG A 659 15.26 12.90 12.56
CA ARG A 659 16.04 12.24 11.50
C ARG A 659 16.14 13.10 10.24
N GLN A 660 15.00 13.60 9.75
CA GLN A 660 14.95 14.45 8.55
C GLN A 660 15.69 15.77 8.75
N LEU A 661 15.60 16.36 9.93
CA LEU A 661 16.34 17.55 10.30
C LEU A 661 17.84 17.28 10.37
N ILE A 662 18.28 16.14 10.90
CA ILE A 662 19.69 15.71 10.86
C ILE A 662 20.19 15.56 9.44
N LEU A 663 19.38 14.99 8.54
CA LEU A 663 19.73 14.81 7.13
C LEU A 663 19.72 16.13 6.34
N SER A 664 18.84 17.07 6.72
CA SER A 664 18.71 18.39 6.09
C SER A 664 19.65 19.46 6.66
N ASN A 665 20.43 19.11 7.68
CA ASN A 665 21.42 19.97 8.34
C ASN A 665 22.81 19.32 8.26
N PRO A 666 23.91 20.07 8.46
CA PRO A 666 25.27 19.53 8.37
C PRO A 666 25.66 18.62 9.55
N CYS A 667 24.70 18.07 10.29
CA CYS A 667 24.93 17.19 11.44
C CYS A 667 25.74 15.94 11.03
N MET A 668 25.41 15.34 9.88
CA MET A 668 26.05 14.13 9.38
C MET A 668 27.50 14.33 8.91
N SER A 669 27.93 15.58 8.68
CA SER A 669 29.34 15.88 8.35
C SER A 669 30.28 15.63 9.53
N CYS A 670 29.76 15.66 10.76
CA CYS A 670 30.54 15.50 11.98
C CYS A 670 30.11 14.30 12.83
N HIS A 671 28.89 13.78 12.63
CA HIS A 671 28.33 12.69 13.42
C HIS A 671 27.90 11.54 12.52
N HIS A 672 28.12 10.31 12.98
CA HIS A 672 27.60 9.10 12.37
C HIS A 672 26.76 8.33 13.40
N PRO A 673 25.74 7.55 12.99
CA PRO A 673 24.89 6.84 13.94
C PRO A 673 25.66 5.93 14.91
N THR A 674 26.61 5.15 14.40
CA THR A 674 27.29 4.10 15.16
C THR A 674 28.77 4.38 15.40
N GLU A 675 29.41 5.15 14.53
CA GLU A 675 30.86 5.32 14.51
C GLU A 675 31.26 6.76 14.83
N LYS A 676 32.44 6.93 15.42
CA LYS A 676 32.97 8.26 15.70
C LYS A 676 33.56 8.84 14.41
N LEU A 677 33.13 10.05 14.04
CA LEU A 677 33.75 10.85 12.98
C LEU A 677 34.55 12.00 13.62
N VAL A 678 34.21 13.25 13.27
CA VAL A 678 34.75 14.46 13.90
C VAL A 678 34.22 14.59 15.33
N GLY A 679 32.91 14.39 15.50
CA GLY A 679 32.20 14.33 16.78
C GLY A 679 31.89 12.89 17.23
N PRO A 680 31.37 12.72 18.46
CA PRO A 680 30.91 11.42 18.94
C PRO A 680 29.76 10.86 18.08
N SER A 681 29.65 9.54 18.00
CA SER A 681 28.52 8.89 17.32
C SER A 681 27.20 9.12 18.06
N PHE A 682 26.05 9.00 17.37
CA PHE A 682 24.75 9.08 18.05
C PHE A 682 24.63 7.99 19.13
N LYS A 683 25.15 6.78 18.86
CA LYS A 683 25.27 5.70 19.85
C LYS A 683 26.09 6.10 21.08
N GLN A 684 27.21 6.80 20.90
CA GLN A 684 28.04 7.29 22.02
C GLN A 684 27.31 8.37 22.82
N ILE A 685 26.58 9.27 22.15
CA ILE A 685 25.77 10.31 22.81
C ILE A 685 24.63 9.67 23.60
N ALA A 686 23.87 8.75 22.99
CA ALA A 686 22.77 8.03 23.63
C ALA A 686 23.25 7.19 24.83
N SER A 687 24.44 6.61 24.76
CA SER A 687 25.05 5.87 25.87
C SER A 687 25.41 6.76 27.06
N ARG A 688 25.67 8.06 26.83
CA ARG A 688 26.08 9.01 27.86
C ARG A 688 24.90 9.76 28.47
N TYR A 689 23.84 9.99 27.71
CA TYR A 689 22.68 10.78 28.13
C TYR A 689 21.40 9.92 28.07
N PRO A 690 20.86 9.48 29.22
CA PRO A 690 19.58 8.78 29.26
C PRO A 690 18.46 9.58 28.60
N ASN A 691 17.52 8.91 27.94
CA ASN A 691 16.37 9.55 27.31
C ASN A 691 15.39 10.12 28.36
N SER A 692 15.63 11.36 28.78
CA SER A 692 14.83 12.10 29.76
C SER A 692 14.57 13.52 29.25
N LYS A 693 13.48 14.16 29.70
CA LYS A 693 13.15 15.55 29.32
C LYS A 693 14.28 16.51 29.62
N GLU A 694 14.96 16.35 30.75
CA GLU A 694 16.09 17.18 31.15
C GLU A 694 17.28 17.06 30.17
N ASN A 695 17.63 15.83 29.77
CA ASN A 695 18.71 15.60 28.81
C ASN A 695 18.33 16.05 27.40
N ILE A 696 17.05 15.90 27.02
CA ILE A 696 16.56 16.40 25.74
C ILE A 696 16.70 17.92 25.68
N ASP A 697 16.27 18.64 26.72
CA ASP A 697 16.35 20.10 26.76
C ASP A 697 17.79 20.61 26.83
N PHE A 698 18.66 19.87 27.53
CA PHE A 698 20.08 20.18 27.59
C PHE A 698 20.75 20.05 26.21
N LEU A 699 20.58 18.89 25.55
CA LEU A 699 21.21 18.63 24.26
C LEU A 699 20.64 19.51 23.15
N SER A 700 19.35 19.85 23.21
CA SER A 700 18.69 20.71 22.22
C SER A 700 19.29 22.11 22.25
N ARG A 701 19.48 22.67 23.45
CA ARG A 701 20.20 23.94 23.64
C ARG A 701 21.65 23.86 23.15
N LYS A 702 22.34 22.74 23.39
CA LYS A 702 23.71 22.56 22.86
C LYS A 702 23.75 22.58 21.34
N ILE A 703 22.78 21.99 20.65
CA ILE A 703 22.70 22.02 19.18
C ILE A 703 22.50 23.46 18.68
N ILE A 704 21.59 24.21 19.30
CA ILE A 704 21.28 25.58 18.90
C ILE A 704 22.46 26.52 19.18
N ASP A 705 23.01 26.48 20.39
CA ASP A 705 24.04 27.42 20.86
C ASP A 705 25.47 27.01 20.44
N GLY A 706 25.63 25.78 19.98
CA GLY A 706 26.95 25.16 19.80
C GLY A 706 27.57 24.72 21.13
N SER A 707 28.69 24.00 21.06
CA SER A 707 29.38 23.55 22.27
C SER A 707 30.86 23.25 22.08
N THR A 708 31.63 23.38 23.16
CA THR A 708 33.05 23.00 23.23
C THR A 708 33.35 22.31 24.56
N GLY A 709 34.36 21.44 24.59
CA GLY A 709 34.89 20.86 25.85
C GLY A 709 34.06 19.76 26.52
N ASN A 710 32.90 19.39 25.98
CA ASN A 710 32.05 18.34 26.56
C ASN A 710 32.54 16.91 26.25
N TRP A 711 33.39 16.75 25.23
CA TRP A 711 33.94 15.47 24.78
C TRP A 711 35.47 15.57 24.68
N PRO A 712 36.22 14.47 24.91
CA PRO A 712 37.68 14.49 24.85
C PRO A 712 38.20 14.98 23.50
N GLY A 713 39.23 15.83 23.52
CA GLY A 713 39.90 16.33 22.31
C GLY A 713 39.50 17.74 21.85
N ASN A 714 38.88 18.56 22.70
CA ASN A 714 38.47 19.94 22.38
C ASN A 714 37.64 20.05 21.09
N ILE A 715 36.78 19.07 20.83
CA ILE A 715 35.91 19.05 19.67
C ILE A 715 34.89 20.20 19.79
N ILE A 716 34.80 21.03 18.75
CA ILE A 716 33.87 22.14 18.64
C ILE A 716 32.68 21.68 17.82
N MET A 717 31.48 21.83 18.37
CA MET A 717 30.22 21.72 17.63
C MET A 717 29.74 23.14 17.30
N PRO A 718 29.68 23.54 16.02
CA PRO A 718 29.16 24.84 15.61
C PRO A 718 27.70 25.04 16.06
N ALA A 719 27.31 26.30 16.26
CA ALA A 719 25.94 26.66 16.59
C ALA A 719 25.00 26.47 15.38
N HIS A 720 23.82 25.92 15.62
CA HIS A 720 22.74 25.82 14.63
C HIS A 720 21.65 26.85 14.94
N GLU A 721 21.99 28.13 14.90
CA GLU A 721 21.13 29.26 15.31
C GLU A 721 19.80 29.38 14.52
N LYS A 722 19.70 28.71 13.37
CA LYS A 722 18.49 28.67 12.53
C LYS A 722 17.49 27.59 12.93
N LEU A 723 17.87 26.64 13.78
CA LEU A 723 16.96 25.60 14.26
C LEU A 723 16.06 26.17 15.36
N THR A 724 14.77 25.83 15.30
CA THR A 724 13.86 26.14 16.40
C THR A 724 14.12 25.19 17.58
N GLU A 725 13.73 25.59 18.79
CA GLU A 725 13.81 24.72 19.98
C GLU A 725 13.07 23.40 19.79
N ARG A 726 11.94 23.44 19.08
CA ARG A 726 11.14 22.27 18.71
C ARG A 726 11.88 21.34 17.74
N ASP A 727 12.56 21.89 16.74
CA ASP A 727 13.33 21.11 15.77
C ASP A 727 14.56 20.47 16.42
N ALA A 728 15.24 21.20 17.32
CA ALA A 728 16.35 20.66 18.09
C ALA A 728 15.89 19.53 19.04
N ASP A 729 14.74 19.68 19.71
CA ASP A 729 14.13 18.61 20.53
C ASP A 729 13.89 17.33 19.71
N TYR A 730 13.37 17.47 18.50
CA TYR A 730 13.18 16.37 17.57
C TYR A 730 14.50 15.69 17.18
N ILE A 731 15.53 16.47 16.82
CA ILE A 731 16.87 15.95 16.51
C ILE A 731 17.42 15.13 17.67
N VAL A 732 17.39 15.67 18.89
CA VAL A 732 17.92 14.98 20.07
C VAL A 732 17.16 13.70 20.35
N ARG A 733 15.83 13.76 20.30
CA ARG A 733 14.97 12.60 20.49
C ARG A 733 15.33 11.46 19.56
N TYR A 734 15.62 11.75 18.30
CA TYR A 734 16.13 10.75 17.35
C TYR A 734 17.52 10.25 17.72
N MET A 735 18.46 11.14 18.04
CA MET A 735 19.83 10.76 18.43
C MET A 735 19.85 9.84 19.66
N LEU A 736 18.93 10.03 20.61
CA LEU A 736 18.82 9.22 21.82
C LEU A 736 18.13 7.86 21.59
N THR A 737 17.65 7.55 20.38
CA THR A 737 17.15 6.20 20.04
C THR A 737 18.26 5.17 19.86
N PHE A 738 19.52 5.61 19.70
CA PHE A 738 20.70 4.76 19.48
C PHE A 738 21.28 4.19 20.79
N THR A 739 20.46 4.00 21.83
CA THR A 739 20.86 3.30 23.07
C THR A 739 21.18 1.83 22.78
N ASN A 740 22.07 1.22 23.58
CA ASN A 740 22.40 -0.20 23.47
C ASN A 740 21.19 -1.11 23.73
#